data_AF-A0A2A5QU18-F1
#
_entry.id   AF-A0A2A5QU18-F1
#
_cell.length_a   1.000
_cell.length_b   1.000
_cell.length_c   1.000
_cell.angle_alpha   90.00
_cell.angle_beta   90.00
_cell.angle_gamma   90.00
#
_symmetry.space_group_name_H-M   'P 1'
#
loop_
_entity.id
_entity.type
_entity.pdbx_description
1 polymer ?
#
loop_
_entity_poly.entity_id
_entity_poly.type
_entity_poly.pdbx_seq_one_letter_code
_entity_poly.pdbx_strand_id
1 'polypeptide(L)'
;MSEQPAERSIPVGESSRNYASRRRVLRAAAAAGGVVGLSTAAFAQEAETIELGGETSGWQGVAPEAIADETNPTLELEEGTTYELTWENLDGIAHNMVIVDGEGEALERTELMSEQGETQTLEFEATSEMAEYYCEPHRATMRGDVSVGGGNGAQEQPEAGDSEGFFQPGAEIGVRTIAEGMTAPTDMAVADEERDRYFVADQTGELWVVTDDGLRDEPFLDVSDRLVELGTFEGAYADPNQDYDERGLLGVEFHPDFAENGQFYVHYSAPPNDETPDGWSHVEVVSEFQATDETSQGDPESERVLLEFQKPQYNHDAGPMAFGPDGYLYVPMGDGGGANDDMEGHVDDWYDGNDGGNGQDVSENLLGSILRIDVDSEGTDQPYGIPEDNPLVDEDDALDEHYAWGFRNPFGISFDSDGRLFVADAGQDLFEEANLVEAGGNYGWNVKEGTHCFSTDSPSQPPAECPDSAPEDAPYNGQELQDPIVEYPHIYREEMVGIVIVGGHVYEAGQIDGLEGKYVFGDWTSDPSREEPAGRLLAAADPDGGGAEPMAGADGGNETAEMNETVDANETAGMNETVGGNETAEMNETADGNETATEAGSDGDQQVVPRDELWEMEELQVAGTEDGSFPYFVRMFGQDDEGNVYVLANREGTPTGDTGAVMRIVPPGEGDSLSMPEGAAGTPAEEQEPDENATADTQDEPIADGNETAANETETETGTNETAADDNQTADDA
;
A
#
# COMPACT_ATOMS: atom_id res chain seq x y z
N MET A 1 28.25 -32.09 -54.58
CA MET A 1 28.55 -33.00 -53.45
C MET A 1 27.91 -32.30 -52.26
N SER A 2 26.59 -32.39 -52.05
CA SER A 2 25.78 -33.57 -51.67
C SER A 2 26.20 -34.01 -50.25
N GLU A 3 25.35 -34.11 -49.22
CA GLU A 3 23.93 -34.52 -49.16
C GLU A 3 23.19 -33.93 -47.92
N GLN A 4 21.87 -33.71 -48.07
CA GLN A 4 20.80 -33.67 -47.03
C GLN A 4 20.40 -35.12 -46.64
N PRO A 5 19.51 -35.45 -45.64
CA PRO A 5 18.19 -34.82 -45.29
C PRO A 5 17.88 -34.84 -43.76
N ALA A 6 16.72 -34.47 -43.18
CA ALA A 6 15.32 -34.40 -43.63
C ALA A 6 14.47 -33.45 -42.74
N GLU A 7 13.49 -32.78 -43.36
CA GLU A 7 12.40 -32.01 -42.75
C GLU A 7 11.18 -32.89 -42.41
N ARG A 8 10.37 -32.45 -41.44
CA ARG A 8 8.92 -32.72 -41.39
C ARG A 8 8.14 -31.52 -40.86
N SER A 9 7.34 -30.97 -41.76
CA SER A 9 6.30 -29.94 -41.62
C SER A 9 5.03 -30.45 -40.94
N ILE A 10 4.36 -29.59 -40.15
CA ILE A 10 2.94 -29.72 -39.74
C ILE A 10 2.25 -28.36 -39.99
N PRO A 11 1.03 -28.31 -40.54
CA PRO A 11 0.39 -27.07 -41.00
C PRO A 11 -0.52 -26.43 -39.94
N VAL A 12 -0.74 -25.13 -40.13
CA VAL A 12 -1.74 -24.25 -39.49
C VAL A 12 -3.15 -24.68 -39.87
N GLY A 13 -4.09 -24.61 -38.92
CA GLY A 13 -5.52 -24.74 -39.15
C GLY A 13 -6.32 -23.97 -38.10
N GLU A 14 -7.12 -23.01 -38.59
CA GLU A 14 -8.17 -22.28 -37.87
C GLU A 14 -9.20 -23.22 -37.23
N SER A 15 -9.81 -22.79 -36.12
CA SER A 15 -10.98 -23.44 -35.54
C SER A 15 -11.95 -22.40 -34.97
N SER A 16 -12.97 -22.04 -35.75
CA SER A 16 -14.21 -21.45 -35.25
C SER A 16 -15.10 -22.52 -34.56
N ARG A 17 -15.93 -22.05 -33.63
CA ARG A 17 -16.63 -22.78 -32.55
C ARG A 17 -17.60 -23.87 -33.02
N ASN A 18 -17.84 -24.89 -32.18
CA ASN A 18 -19.18 -25.43 -31.89
C ASN A 18 -19.19 -26.38 -30.67
N TYR A 19 -19.81 -25.92 -29.58
CA TYR A 19 -20.14 -26.72 -28.39
C TYR A 19 -21.24 -27.75 -28.73
N ALA A 20 -20.97 -29.02 -28.42
CA ALA A 20 -21.99 -30.07 -28.41
C ALA A 20 -21.83 -30.95 -27.17
N SER A 21 -22.74 -30.74 -26.22
CA SER A 21 -22.97 -31.56 -25.02
C SER A 21 -22.94 -33.07 -25.31
N ARG A 22 -22.10 -33.82 -24.59
CA ARG A 22 -22.18 -35.28 -24.51
C ARG A 22 -21.85 -35.79 -23.10
N ARG A 23 -22.90 -36.01 -22.30
CA ARG A 23 -22.89 -36.89 -21.12
C ARG A 23 -22.35 -38.29 -21.48
N ARG A 24 -21.34 -38.78 -20.76
CA ARG A 24 -20.90 -40.18 -20.78
C ARG A 24 -21.23 -40.86 -19.45
N VAL A 25 -22.05 -41.90 -19.53
CA VAL A 25 -22.37 -42.84 -18.46
C VAL A 25 -21.24 -43.86 -18.32
N LEU A 26 -20.61 -43.96 -17.15
CA LEU A 26 -19.66 -45.02 -16.81
C LEU A 26 -20.37 -46.27 -16.31
N ARG A 27 -19.85 -47.44 -16.74
CA ARG A 27 -20.36 -48.78 -16.42
C ARG A 27 -19.47 -49.42 -15.35
N ALA A 28 -20.07 -49.82 -14.23
CA ALA A 28 -19.45 -50.69 -13.23
C ALA A 28 -19.19 -52.12 -13.77
N ALA A 29 -18.01 -52.68 -13.45
CA ALA A 29 -17.65 -54.07 -13.70
C ALA A 29 -17.66 -54.87 -12.39
N ALA A 30 -18.62 -55.78 -12.24
CA ALA A 30 -18.75 -56.69 -11.10
C ALA A 30 -17.90 -57.96 -11.28
N ALA A 31 -17.15 -58.34 -10.24
CA ALA A 31 -16.56 -59.67 -10.08
C ALA A 31 -17.09 -60.34 -8.79
N ALA A 32 -17.69 -61.52 -8.94
CA ALA A 32 -18.12 -62.42 -7.85
C ALA A 32 -17.39 -63.77 -8.01
N GLY A 33 -17.03 -64.56 -7.00
CA GLY A 33 -17.20 -64.49 -5.55
C GLY A 33 -16.78 -65.83 -4.88
N GLY A 34 -16.76 -65.86 -3.54
CA GLY A 34 -16.92 -67.05 -2.69
C GLY A 34 -15.90 -67.18 -1.54
N VAL A 35 -16.29 -66.97 -0.27
CA VAL A 35 -16.85 -67.94 0.72
C VAL A 35 -17.28 -67.17 1.99
N VAL A 36 -18.30 -67.72 2.66
CA VAL A 36 -19.19 -67.19 3.72
C VAL A 36 -18.52 -66.85 5.06
N GLY A 37 -18.89 -65.70 5.64
CA GLY A 37 -18.77 -65.35 7.06
C GLY A 37 -19.75 -64.23 7.42
N LEU A 38 -20.58 -64.42 8.46
CA LEU A 38 -21.67 -63.52 8.87
C LEU A 38 -21.17 -62.31 9.65
N SER A 39 -21.42 -61.10 9.15
CA SER A 39 -21.69 -59.88 9.94
C SER A 39 -22.15 -58.74 9.02
N THR A 40 -23.28 -58.13 9.36
CA THR A 40 -23.80 -56.80 8.96
C THR A 40 -23.21 -56.16 7.69
N ALA A 41 -23.93 -56.22 6.57
CA ALA A 41 -23.63 -55.36 5.42
C ALA A 41 -24.20 -53.96 5.70
N ALA A 42 -23.29 -53.02 5.97
CA ALA A 42 -23.54 -51.59 5.90
C ALA A 42 -24.02 -51.23 4.48
N PHE A 43 -24.96 -50.29 4.39
CA PHE A 43 -25.17 -49.56 3.15
C PHE A 43 -23.88 -48.77 2.92
N ALA A 44 -23.17 -48.99 1.80
CA ALA A 44 -22.17 -48.03 1.37
C ALA A 44 -22.95 -46.82 0.87
N GLN A 45 -22.84 -45.70 1.59
CA GLN A 45 -23.30 -44.39 1.14
C GLN A 45 -22.43 -44.05 -0.08
N GLU A 46 -23.03 -43.68 -1.22
CA GLU A 46 -22.25 -43.12 -2.33
C GLU A 46 -21.70 -41.77 -1.84
N ALA A 47 -20.42 -41.47 -2.11
CA ALA A 47 -19.82 -40.20 -1.70
C ALA A 47 -20.60 -39.04 -2.34
N GLU A 48 -20.86 -38.01 -1.54
CA GLU A 48 -21.49 -36.79 -2.05
C GLU A 48 -20.42 -35.91 -2.70
N THR A 49 -20.73 -35.36 -3.88
CA THR A 49 -19.75 -34.64 -4.70
C THR A 49 -19.87 -33.14 -4.52
N ILE A 50 -18.74 -32.47 -4.28
CA ILE A 50 -18.59 -31.01 -4.25
C ILE A 50 -17.68 -30.63 -5.42
N GLU A 51 -18.03 -29.60 -6.17
CA GLU A 51 -17.24 -29.04 -7.27
C GLU A 51 -17.00 -27.55 -7.03
N LEU A 52 -15.73 -27.13 -7.10
CA LEU A 52 -15.29 -25.73 -6.97
C LEU A 52 -14.40 -25.33 -8.17
N GLY A 53 -14.25 -24.03 -8.39
CA GLY A 53 -13.18 -23.44 -9.19
C GLY A 53 -12.25 -22.62 -8.29
N GLY A 54 -10.95 -22.67 -8.54
CA GLY A 54 -9.96 -21.89 -7.79
C GLY A 54 -9.36 -20.80 -8.66
N GLU A 55 -9.48 -19.55 -8.22
CA GLU A 55 -8.77 -18.39 -8.75
C GLU A 55 -8.33 -17.48 -7.60
N THR A 56 -7.32 -16.65 -7.81
CA THR A 56 -6.74 -15.76 -6.80
C THR A 56 -7.74 -14.84 -6.10
N SER A 57 -8.89 -14.53 -6.70
CA SER A 57 -9.97 -13.77 -6.07
C SER A 57 -10.87 -14.58 -5.13
N GLY A 58 -10.82 -15.92 -5.17
CA GLY A 58 -11.57 -16.80 -4.25
C GLY A 58 -11.87 -18.20 -4.80
N TRP A 59 -12.45 -19.05 -3.94
CA TRP A 59 -13.03 -20.33 -4.36
C TRP A 59 -14.42 -20.12 -4.93
N GLN A 60 -14.63 -20.38 -6.22
CA GLN A 60 -15.93 -20.28 -6.86
C GLN A 60 -16.73 -21.58 -6.74
N GLY A 61 -17.92 -21.52 -6.18
CA GLY A 61 -18.79 -22.68 -6.07
C GLY A 61 -19.41 -23.09 -7.41
N VAL A 62 -19.35 -24.39 -7.73
CA VAL A 62 -19.85 -24.94 -9.01
C VAL A 62 -20.99 -25.95 -8.77
N ALA A 63 -20.79 -26.89 -7.84
CA ALA A 63 -21.81 -27.87 -7.47
C ALA A 63 -21.63 -28.34 -6.01
N PRO A 64 -22.69 -28.67 -5.27
CA PRO A 64 -24.10 -28.70 -5.66
C PRO A 64 -24.70 -27.31 -5.98
N GLU A 65 -25.90 -27.27 -6.56
CA GLU A 65 -26.62 -26.02 -6.90
C GLU A 65 -26.76 -25.04 -5.71
N ALA A 66 -26.66 -25.55 -4.49
CA ALA A 66 -26.74 -24.74 -3.27
C ALA A 66 -25.53 -23.82 -3.05
N ILE A 67 -24.38 -24.12 -3.66
CA ILE A 67 -23.16 -23.29 -3.57
C ILE A 67 -22.79 -22.66 -4.91
N ALA A 68 -23.59 -22.89 -5.97
CA ALA A 68 -23.24 -22.45 -7.31
C ALA A 68 -23.23 -20.91 -7.39
N ASP A 69 -22.20 -20.35 -8.02
CA ASP A 69 -21.98 -18.90 -8.21
C ASP A 69 -21.71 -18.12 -6.90
N GLU A 70 -21.42 -18.82 -5.79
CA GLU A 70 -20.95 -18.21 -4.54
C GLU A 70 -19.41 -18.19 -4.52
N THR A 71 -18.83 -17.07 -4.07
CA THR A 71 -17.40 -16.97 -3.78
C THR A 71 -17.16 -17.37 -2.33
N ASN A 72 -16.21 -18.27 -2.10
CA ASN A 72 -15.88 -18.86 -0.81
C ASN A 72 -17.08 -19.49 -0.07
N PRO A 73 -17.84 -20.41 -0.72
CA PRO A 73 -19.07 -20.94 -0.15
C PRO A 73 -18.85 -21.77 1.12
N THR A 74 -19.73 -21.62 2.11
CA THR A 74 -19.74 -22.53 3.26
C THR A 74 -20.06 -23.96 2.80
N LEU A 75 -19.18 -24.92 3.11
CA LEU A 75 -19.41 -26.34 2.86
C LEU A 75 -20.28 -26.94 3.97
N GLU A 76 -21.57 -27.10 3.69
CA GLU A 76 -22.52 -27.76 4.58
C GLU A 76 -22.42 -29.29 4.46
N LEU A 77 -21.79 -29.94 5.44
CA LEU A 77 -21.50 -31.36 5.47
C LEU A 77 -22.31 -32.10 6.55
N GLU A 78 -22.53 -33.40 6.38
CA GLU A 78 -23.11 -34.27 7.40
C GLU A 78 -22.02 -35.11 8.08
N GLU A 79 -21.94 -35.06 9.42
CA GLU A 79 -20.90 -35.78 10.17
C GLU A 79 -20.92 -37.29 9.88
N GLY A 80 -19.75 -37.85 9.55
CA GLY A 80 -19.58 -39.25 9.20
C GLY A 80 -19.99 -39.61 7.76
N THR A 81 -20.33 -38.62 6.94
CA THR A 81 -20.54 -38.80 5.49
C THR A 81 -19.23 -38.57 4.74
N THR A 82 -18.92 -39.44 3.77
CA THR A 82 -17.76 -39.28 2.87
C THR A 82 -18.12 -38.35 1.71
N TYR A 83 -17.28 -37.36 1.46
CA TYR A 83 -17.38 -36.41 0.36
C TYR A 83 -16.23 -36.59 -0.63
N GLU A 84 -16.52 -36.33 -1.90
CA GLU A 84 -15.54 -36.20 -2.98
C GLU A 84 -15.56 -34.74 -3.45
N LEU A 85 -14.58 -33.95 -3.03
CA LEU A 85 -14.43 -32.55 -3.44
C LEU A 85 -13.48 -32.48 -4.62
N THR A 86 -13.95 -32.00 -5.76
CA THR A 86 -13.14 -31.73 -6.95
C THR A 86 -13.04 -30.24 -7.18
N TRP A 87 -11.87 -29.74 -7.53
CA TRP A 87 -11.70 -28.34 -7.90
C TRP A 87 -10.88 -28.18 -9.18
N GLU A 88 -11.20 -27.16 -9.99
CA GLU A 88 -10.51 -26.77 -11.22
C GLU A 88 -9.73 -25.48 -11.02
N ASN A 89 -8.46 -25.42 -11.43
CA ASN A 89 -7.69 -24.17 -11.45
C ASN A 89 -8.17 -23.29 -12.62
N LEU A 90 -8.72 -22.11 -12.32
CA LEU A 90 -9.36 -21.24 -13.30
C LEU A 90 -8.42 -20.17 -13.88
N ASP A 91 -7.32 -19.83 -13.21
CA ASP A 91 -6.45 -18.69 -13.57
C ASP A 91 -5.02 -19.10 -13.97
N GLY A 92 -4.61 -20.34 -13.71
CA GLY A 92 -3.26 -20.83 -13.98
C GLY A 92 -2.20 -20.41 -12.97
N ILE A 93 -2.61 -19.82 -11.84
CA ILE A 93 -1.74 -19.49 -10.70
C ILE A 93 -1.65 -20.72 -9.77
N ALA A 94 -0.60 -20.81 -8.95
CA ALA A 94 -0.36 -21.98 -8.12
C ALA A 94 -1.40 -22.06 -6.97
N HIS A 95 -2.23 -23.10 -6.96
CA HIS A 95 -3.28 -23.30 -5.96
C HIS A 95 -3.21 -24.69 -5.34
N ASN A 96 -3.61 -24.81 -4.08
CA ASN A 96 -3.94 -26.08 -3.45
C ASN A 96 -5.15 -25.91 -2.52
N MET A 97 -5.73 -27.01 -2.07
CA MET A 97 -6.85 -27.02 -1.12
C MET A 97 -6.39 -27.64 0.18
N VAL A 98 -6.63 -26.97 1.30
CA VAL A 98 -6.43 -27.50 2.65
C VAL A 98 -7.73 -27.39 3.41
N ILE A 99 -8.16 -28.47 4.05
CA ILE A 99 -9.25 -28.46 5.03
C ILE A 99 -8.60 -28.53 6.42
N VAL A 100 -8.99 -27.63 7.32
CA VAL A 100 -8.44 -27.52 8.67
C VAL A 100 -9.51 -27.73 9.74
N ASP A 101 -9.06 -28.01 10.96
CA ASP A 101 -9.92 -27.94 12.14
C ASP A 101 -10.04 -26.52 12.71
N GLY A 102 -10.85 -26.37 13.76
CA GLY A 102 -11.07 -25.08 14.45
C GLY A 102 -9.87 -24.56 15.24
N GLU A 103 -8.74 -25.27 15.27
CA GLU A 103 -7.45 -24.80 15.80
C GLU A 103 -6.44 -24.51 14.66
N GLY A 104 -6.87 -24.66 13.40
CA GLY A 104 -6.07 -24.42 12.19
C GLY A 104 -5.16 -25.59 11.79
N GLU A 105 -5.26 -26.77 12.43
CA GLU A 105 -4.47 -27.95 12.04
C GLU A 105 -5.01 -28.54 10.73
N ALA A 106 -4.11 -28.80 9.77
CA ALA A 106 -4.48 -29.38 8.48
C ALA A 106 -4.96 -30.83 8.63
N LEU A 107 -6.24 -31.05 8.37
CA LEU A 107 -6.88 -32.35 8.37
C LEU A 107 -6.71 -33.07 7.02
N GLU A 108 -6.92 -32.33 5.93
CA GLU A 108 -6.81 -32.85 4.56
C GLU A 108 -6.14 -31.82 3.65
N ARG A 109 -5.45 -32.29 2.61
CA ARG A 109 -4.62 -31.43 1.75
C ARG A 109 -4.43 -32.00 0.35
N THR A 110 -4.51 -31.13 -0.66
CA THR A 110 -4.12 -31.44 -2.05
C THR A 110 -2.71 -30.92 -2.38
N GLU A 111 -2.12 -31.42 -3.46
CA GLU A 111 -0.85 -30.90 -3.97
C GLU A 111 -1.08 -29.54 -4.66
N LEU A 112 -0.04 -28.72 -4.79
CA LEU A 112 -0.07 -27.49 -5.58
C LEU A 112 -0.18 -27.82 -7.08
N MET A 113 -1.10 -27.14 -7.78
CA MET A 113 -1.20 -27.16 -9.24
C MET A 113 -1.13 -25.73 -9.80
N SER A 114 -0.51 -25.58 -10.97
CA SER A 114 -0.29 -24.28 -11.61
C SER A 114 -0.64 -24.29 -13.11
N GLU A 115 -1.37 -25.31 -13.58
CA GLU A 115 -1.86 -25.36 -14.97
C GLU A 115 -3.34 -24.97 -15.01
N GLN A 116 -3.69 -23.93 -15.78
CA GLN A 116 -5.08 -23.52 -15.99
C GLN A 116 -5.90 -24.66 -16.60
N GLY A 117 -7.04 -24.96 -15.98
CA GLY A 117 -7.94 -26.07 -16.31
C GLY A 117 -7.51 -27.43 -15.76
N GLU A 118 -6.43 -27.50 -14.98
CA GLU A 118 -6.08 -28.69 -14.21
C GLU A 118 -7.08 -28.91 -13.06
N THR A 119 -7.34 -30.18 -12.71
CA THR A 119 -8.30 -30.55 -11.66
C THR A 119 -7.66 -31.50 -10.66
N GLN A 120 -7.98 -31.32 -9.37
CA GLN A 120 -7.64 -32.26 -8.31
C GLN A 120 -8.90 -32.64 -7.52
N THR A 121 -8.89 -33.85 -6.97
CA THR A 121 -10.00 -34.39 -6.19
C THR A 121 -9.48 -34.88 -4.85
N LEU A 122 -10.17 -34.48 -3.78
CA LEU A 122 -9.95 -34.86 -2.40
C LEU A 122 -11.14 -35.70 -1.91
N GLU A 123 -10.88 -36.92 -1.43
CA GLU A 123 -11.90 -37.78 -0.80
C GLU A 123 -11.68 -37.74 0.72
N PHE A 124 -12.68 -37.29 1.48
CA PHE A 124 -12.58 -37.16 2.94
C PHE A 124 -13.89 -37.53 3.64
N GLU A 125 -13.81 -37.95 4.92
CA GLU A 125 -14.98 -38.16 5.77
C GLU A 125 -15.21 -36.91 6.62
N ALA A 126 -16.41 -36.32 6.54
CA ALA A 126 -16.73 -35.12 7.31
C ALA A 126 -16.70 -35.41 8.81
N THR A 127 -15.93 -34.64 9.57
CA THR A 127 -15.85 -34.75 11.04
C THR A 127 -16.28 -33.44 11.67
N SER A 128 -16.78 -33.48 12.91
CA SER A 128 -17.12 -32.26 13.66
C SER A 128 -15.90 -31.39 14.03
N GLU A 129 -14.68 -31.84 13.72
CA GLU A 129 -13.45 -31.07 13.90
C GLU A 129 -13.22 -30.13 12.71
N MET A 130 -13.69 -30.47 11.50
CA MET A 130 -13.55 -29.63 10.30
C MET A 130 -14.28 -28.31 10.47
N ALA A 131 -13.55 -27.21 10.27
CA ALA A 131 -14.06 -25.86 10.49
C ALA A 131 -13.91 -24.97 9.26
N GLU A 132 -12.84 -25.11 8.49
CA GLU A 132 -12.55 -24.24 7.33
C GLU A 132 -11.81 -24.98 6.23
N TYR A 133 -11.77 -24.37 5.05
CA TYR A 133 -10.90 -24.75 3.96
C TYR A 133 -10.28 -23.52 3.28
N TYR A 134 -9.04 -23.62 2.81
CA TYR A 134 -8.35 -22.50 2.15
C TYR A 134 -7.26 -22.95 1.15
N CYS A 135 -6.76 -21.98 0.38
CA CYS A 135 -5.59 -22.10 -0.48
C CYS A 135 -4.32 -21.62 0.24
N GLU A 136 -3.26 -22.44 0.32
CA GLU A 136 -2.05 -22.05 1.08
C GLU A 136 -1.35 -20.80 0.53
N PRO A 137 -1.20 -20.62 -0.80
CA PRO A 137 -0.60 -19.41 -1.38
C PRO A 137 -1.50 -18.16 -1.35
N HIS A 138 -2.82 -18.32 -1.20
CA HIS A 138 -3.79 -17.20 -1.30
C HIS A 138 -4.79 -17.24 -0.14
N ARG A 139 -4.30 -17.33 1.10
CA ARG A 139 -5.15 -17.55 2.29
C ARG A 139 -6.11 -16.40 2.59
N ALA A 140 -5.74 -15.18 2.19
CA ALA A 140 -6.53 -13.98 2.42
C ALA A 140 -7.83 -13.98 1.59
N THR A 141 -7.75 -14.46 0.35
CA THR A 141 -8.85 -14.36 -0.63
C THR A 141 -9.53 -15.71 -0.90
N MET A 142 -8.81 -16.83 -0.84
CA MET A 142 -9.33 -18.17 -1.14
C MET A 142 -9.54 -18.98 0.14
N ARG A 143 -10.54 -18.62 0.93
CA ARG A 143 -10.89 -19.26 2.21
C ARG A 143 -12.40 -19.31 2.41
N GLY A 144 -12.94 -20.46 2.81
CA GLY A 144 -14.37 -20.63 3.15
C GLY A 144 -14.60 -21.54 4.35
N ASP A 145 -15.80 -21.45 4.94
CA ASP A 145 -16.18 -22.20 6.13
C ASP A 145 -16.59 -23.65 5.84
N VAL A 146 -16.49 -24.53 6.84
CA VAL A 146 -17.07 -25.88 6.85
C VAL A 146 -18.04 -26.00 8.03
N SER A 147 -19.31 -26.28 7.72
CA SER A 147 -20.36 -26.50 8.70
C SER A 147 -20.73 -27.99 8.73
N VAL A 148 -20.52 -28.69 9.85
CA VAL A 148 -20.79 -30.13 9.95
C VAL A 148 -22.00 -30.43 10.84
N GLY A 149 -23.11 -30.86 10.23
CA GLY A 149 -24.38 -31.17 10.89
C GLY A 149 -24.45 -32.60 11.44
N GLY A 150 -24.47 -32.76 12.78
CA GLY A 150 -24.71 -34.05 13.42
C GLY A 150 -24.75 -34.03 14.96
N GLY A 151 -25.92 -34.31 15.57
CA GLY A 151 -25.94 -34.93 16.91
C GLY A 151 -26.03 -34.06 18.18
N ASN A 152 -27.03 -33.18 18.30
CA ASN A 152 -27.72 -32.81 19.55
C ASN A 152 -26.88 -32.76 20.85
N GLY A 153 -26.05 -31.72 20.97
CA GLY A 153 -25.63 -31.14 22.23
C GLY A 153 -25.78 -29.63 22.11
N ALA A 154 -26.83 -29.08 22.72
CA ALA A 154 -26.83 -27.66 23.05
C ALA A 154 -25.67 -27.45 24.03
N GLN A 155 -24.48 -27.16 23.52
CA GLN A 155 -23.56 -26.31 24.24
C GLN A 155 -24.20 -24.94 24.16
N GLU A 156 -24.68 -24.49 25.33
CA GLU A 156 -24.86 -23.08 25.59
C GLU A 156 -23.65 -22.38 24.96
N GLN A 157 -23.89 -21.55 23.94
CA GLN A 157 -22.94 -20.51 23.56
C GLN A 157 -22.41 -19.95 24.88
N PRO A 158 -21.08 -19.90 25.10
CA PRO A 158 -20.61 -19.01 26.14
C PRO A 158 -21.25 -17.67 25.78
N GLU A 159 -22.03 -17.12 26.71
CA GLU A 159 -22.52 -15.76 26.57
C GLU A 159 -21.34 -14.93 26.09
N ALA A 160 -21.54 -14.17 25.01
CA ALA A 160 -20.57 -13.24 24.46
C ALA A 160 -19.87 -12.54 25.62
N GLY A 161 -18.68 -13.04 25.96
CA GLY A 161 -17.73 -12.28 26.72
C GLY A 161 -17.28 -11.25 25.72
N ASP A 162 -17.54 -9.98 26.02
CA ASP A 162 -17.12 -8.80 25.27
C ASP A 162 -15.86 -9.12 24.44
N SER A 163 -16.03 -9.38 23.13
CA SER A 163 -14.91 -9.60 22.23
C SER A 163 -14.33 -8.21 21.99
N GLU A 164 -13.47 -7.77 22.90
CA GLU A 164 -12.69 -6.56 22.71
C GLU A 164 -11.91 -6.73 21.39
N GLY A 165 -12.22 -5.89 20.39
CA GLY A 165 -11.48 -5.78 19.14
C GLY A 165 -10.02 -5.40 19.39
N PHE A 166 -9.19 -5.36 18.34
CA PHE A 166 -7.76 -5.05 18.51
C PHE A 166 -7.55 -3.69 19.17
N PHE A 167 -8.24 -2.65 18.67
CA PHE A 167 -8.22 -1.32 19.24
C PHE A 167 -9.18 -1.19 20.41
N GLN A 168 -8.72 -0.54 21.47
CA GLN A 168 -9.60 -0.14 22.57
C GLN A 168 -10.39 1.11 22.16
N PRO A 169 -11.65 1.28 22.61
CA PRO A 169 -12.39 2.51 22.36
C PRO A 169 -11.69 3.72 22.99
N GLY A 170 -11.40 4.73 22.16
CA GLY A 170 -10.72 5.97 22.53
C GLY A 170 -11.66 7.13 22.85
N ALA A 171 -11.15 8.35 22.66
CA ALA A 171 -11.93 9.56 22.85
C ALA A 171 -13.18 9.61 21.94
N GLU A 172 -14.29 10.12 22.49
CA GLU A 172 -15.49 10.43 21.71
C GLU A 172 -15.29 11.78 21.01
N ILE A 173 -15.39 11.79 19.68
CA ILE A 173 -15.16 12.95 18.82
C ILE A 173 -16.40 13.28 18.01
N GLY A 174 -16.51 14.51 17.53
CA GLY A 174 -17.40 14.88 16.44
C GLY A 174 -16.58 15.06 15.17
N VAL A 175 -17.20 14.85 14.02
CA VAL A 175 -16.60 15.18 12.72
C VAL A 175 -17.51 16.16 12.01
N ARG A 176 -16.99 17.33 11.63
CA ARG A 176 -17.76 18.40 11.00
C ARG A 176 -17.27 18.63 9.58
N THR A 177 -18.15 18.50 8.60
CA THR A 177 -17.85 18.76 7.19
C THR A 177 -17.55 20.24 6.97
N ILE A 178 -16.39 20.52 6.37
CA ILE A 178 -15.94 21.86 6.02
C ILE A 178 -16.15 22.12 4.53
N ALA A 179 -15.87 21.13 3.69
CA ALA A 179 -16.07 21.17 2.26
C ALA A 179 -16.42 19.79 1.70
N GLU A 180 -17.18 19.79 0.60
CA GLU A 180 -17.52 18.63 -0.22
C GLU A 180 -17.45 19.04 -1.69
N GLY A 181 -17.50 18.06 -2.60
CA GLY A 181 -17.50 18.27 -4.05
C GLY A 181 -16.14 18.10 -4.71
N MET A 182 -15.16 17.63 -3.96
CA MET A 182 -13.90 17.07 -4.47
C MET A 182 -14.12 15.63 -4.96
N THR A 183 -13.15 15.06 -5.65
CA THR A 183 -13.20 13.66 -6.10
C THR A 183 -12.57 12.72 -5.08
N ALA A 184 -11.27 12.86 -4.85
CA ALA A 184 -10.48 12.03 -3.94
C ALA A 184 -9.33 12.89 -3.38
N PRO A 185 -9.58 13.66 -2.30
CA PRO A 185 -8.56 14.56 -1.77
C PRO A 185 -7.38 13.77 -1.18
N THR A 186 -6.16 14.21 -1.48
CA THR A 186 -4.90 13.49 -1.20
C THR A 186 -4.03 14.19 -0.18
N ASP A 187 -4.10 15.51 -0.05
CA ASP A 187 -3.30 16.27 0.90
C ASP A 187 -3.95 17.64 1.21
N MET A 188 -3.57 18.24 2.34
CA MET A 188 -4.04 19.55 2.78
C MET A 188 -2.92 20.38 3.40
N ALA A 189 -2.71 21.58 2.86
CA ALA A 189 -1.73 22.52 3.36
C ALA A 189 -2.35 23.90 3.67
N VAL A 190 -1.61 24.68 4.46
CA VAL A 190 -1.95 26.05 4.83
C VAL A 190 -0.81 26.97 4.40
N ALA A 191 -1.13 27.99 3.60
CA ALA A 191 -0.11 28.83 2.97
C ALA A 191 0.38 30.02 3.83
N ASP A 192 -0.32 30.36 4.91
CA ASP A 192 -0.01 31.52 5.77
C ASP A 192 -0.73 31.39 7.13
N GLU A 193 -0.39 32.21 8.12
CA GLU A 193 -1.18 32.37 9.36
C GLU A 193 -2.58 33.00 9.11
N GLU A 194 -2.94 33.30 7.86
CA GLU A 194 -4.28 33.76 7.47
C GLU A 194 -5.29 32.60 7.49
N ARG A 195 -5.83 32.35 8.69
CA ARG A 195 -6.73 31.26 9.13
C ARG A 195 -8.05 31.03 8.37
N ASP A 196 -8.26 31.70 7.24
CA ASP A 196 -9.56 31.72 6.55
C ASP A 196 -9.55 30.88 5.24
N ARG A 197 -8.43 30.24 4.89
CA ARG A 197 -8.32 29.37 3.70
C ARG A 197 -7.36 28.19 3.87
N TYR A 198 -7.76 27.05 3.35
CA TYR A 198 -6.99 25.81 3.27
C TYR A 198 -6.83 25.40 1.81
N PHE A 199 -5.72 24.77 1.47
CA PHE A 199 -5.45 24.30 0.11
C PHE A 199 -5.46 22.78 0.12
N VAL A 200 -6.25 22.19 -0.77
CA VAL A 200 -6.52 20.75 -0.75
C VAL A 200 -6.18 20.17 -2.10
N ALA A 201 -5.18 19.31 -2.16
CA ALA A 201 -4.85 18.54 -3.34
C ALA A 201 -5.95 17.50 -3.59
N ASP A 202 -6.43 17.41 -4.82
CA ASP A 202 -7.35 16.39 -5.29
C ASP A 202 -6.63 15.49 -6.29
N GLN A 203 -6.79 14.17 -6.16
CA GLN A 203 -6.04 13.18 -6.94
C GLN A 203 -6.13 13.43 -8.46
N THR A 204 -7.24 14.02 -8.92
CA THR A 204 -7.53 14.35 -10.32
C THR A 204 -6.73 15.52 -10.90
N GLY A 205 -5.95 16.25 -10.10
CA GLY A 205 -5.02 17.29 -10.55
C GLY A 205 -5.37 18.71 -10.13
N GLU A 206 -6.49 18.91 -9.46
CA GLU A 206 -6.90 20.20 -8.94
C GLU A 206 -6.38 20.44 -7.52
N LEU A 207 -5.75 21.59 -7.30
CA LEU A 207 -5.46 22.12 -5.98
C LEU A 207 -6.57 23.08 -5.58
N TRP A 208 -7.51 22.65 -4.75
CA TRP A 208 -8.67 23.45 -4.35
C TRP A 208 -8.36 24.45 -3.25
N VAL A 209 -9.23 25.47 -3.12
CA VAL A 209 -9.25 26.38 -1.96
C VAL A 209 -10.53 26.15 -1.18
N VAL A 210 -10.40 25.81 0.09
CA VAL A 210 -11.51 25.70 1.04
C VAL A 210 -11.48 26.91 1.96
N THR A 211 -12.63 27.53 2.18
CA THR A 211 -12.79 28.71 3.06
C THR A 211 -13.94 28.48 4.05
N ASP A 212 -14.19 29.45 4.93
CA ASP A 212 -15.40 29.47 5.79
C ASP A 212 -16.72 29.39 4.99
N ASP A 213 -16.72 29.83 3.73
CA ASP A 213 -17.88 29.75 2.82
C ASP A 213 -17.97 28.38 2.09
N GLY A 214 -17.04 27.46 2.34
CA GLY A 214 -16.92 26.14 1.71
C GLY A 214 -15.85 26.09 0.61
N LEU A 215 -15.95 25.08 -0.26
CA LEU A 215 -15.11 24.89 -1.44
C LEU A 215 -15.31 26.04 -2.46
N ARG A 216 -14.21 26.58 -2.99
CA ARG A 216 -14.26 27.61 -4.03
C ARG A 216 -14.58 27.00 -5.40
N ASP A 217 -15.34 27.72 -6.23
CA ASP A 217 -15.75 27.27 -7.58
C ASP A 217 -14.56 27.02 -8.54
N GLU A 218 -13.47 27.80 -8.41
CA GLU A 218 -12.25 27.63 -9.22
C GLU A 218 -11.08 27.12 -8.36
N PRO A 219 -10.29 26.15 -8.84
CA PRO A 219 -9.12 25.69 -8.12
C PRO A 219 -8.04 26.79 -8.03
N PHE A 220 -7.13 26.65 -7.08
CA PHE A 220 -5.93 27.48 -6.96
C PHE A 220 -4.94 27.21 -8.10
N LEU A 221 -4.71 25.94 -8.41
CA LEU A 221 -3.87 25.44 -9.49
C LEU A 221 -4.57 24.20 -10.10
N ASP A 222 -4.38 23.97 -11.39
CA ASP A 222 -4.84 22.77 -12.08
C ASP A 222 -3.66 22.23 -12.90
N VAL A 223 -3.22 21.02 -12.53
CA VAL A 223 -2.14 20.27 -13.18
C VAL A 223 -2.66 19.01 -13.87
N SER A 224 -3.97 18.86 -14.05
CA SER A 224 -4.59 17.67 -14.67
C SER A 224 -4.03 17.36 -16.07
N ASP A 225 -3.54 18.36 -16.79
CA ASP A 225 -2.92 18.21 -18.12
C ASP A 225 -1.50 17.64 -18.10
N ARG A 226 -0.89 17.55 -16.91
CA ARG A 226 0.44 16.99 -16.65
C ARG A 226 0.40 15.58 -16.10
N LEU A 227 -0.76 15.12 -15.65
CA LEU A 227 -0.88 13.82 -15.00
C LEU A 227 -0.83 12.67 -16.01
N VAL A 228 -0.34 11.53 -15.54
CA VAL A 228 -0.62 10.24 -16.17
C VAL A 228 -2.12 9.97 -16.17
N GLU A 229 -2.62 9.22 -17.17
CA GLU A 229 -4.05 8.91 -17.26
C GLU A 229 -4.48 7.95 -16.13
N LEU A 230 -5.25 8.48 -15.18
CA LEU A 230 -5.77 7.72 -14.04
C LEU A 230 -6.77 6.65 -14.45
N GLY A 231 -6.80 5.55 -13.70
CA GLY A 231 -7.61 4.36 -13.99
C GLY A 231 -7.16 3.59 -15.24
N THR A 232 -6.02 3.97 -15.83
CA THR A 232 -5.37 3.22 -16.89
C THR A 232 -3.95 2.86 -16.48
N PHE A 233 -3.65 1.57 -16.49
CA PHE A 233 -2.38 1.05 -16.02
C PHE A 233 -1.57 0.57 -17.22
N GLU A 234 -0.46 1.26 -17.47
CA GLU A 234 0.56 0.86 -18.44
C GLU A 234 1.80 0.36 -17.69
N GLY A 235 2.56 -0.53 -18.33
CA GLY A 235 3.76 -1.14 -17.76
C GLY A 235 3.73 -2.66 -17.79
N ALA A 236 4.87 -3.29 -17.53
CA ALA A 236 5.00 -4.75 -17.54
C ALA A 236 4.23 -5.42 -16.38
N TYR A 237 3.89 -4.65 -15.34
CA TYR A 237 3.30 -5.12 -14.09
C TYR A 237 1.89 -4.57 -13.82
N ALA A 238 1.31 -3.88 -14.80
CA ALA A 238 -0.04 -3.35 -14.71
C ALA A 238 -1.09 -4.47 -14.78
N ASP A 239 -1.99 -4.54 -13.78
CA ASP A 239 -3.24 -5.28 -13.90
C ASP A 239 -4.32 -4.34 -14.47
N PRO A 240 -4.90 -4.62 -15.65
CA PRO A 240 -5.97 -3.80 -16.21
C PRO A 240 -7.28 -3.86 -15.40
N ASN A 241 -7.39 -4.74 -14.40
CA ASN A 241 -8.54 -4.85 -13.50
C ASN A 241 -8.23 -4.32 -12.09
N GLN A 242 -7.18 -3.51 -11.93
CA GLN A 242 -6.86 -2.89 -10.65
C GLN A 242 -8.04 -2.06 -10.14
N ASP A 243 -8.33 -2.21 -8.85
CA ASP A 243 -9.43 -1.58 -8.12
C ASP A 243 -9.00 -0.31 -7.35
N TYR A 244 -7.71 0.04 -7.39
CA TYR A 244 -7.16 1.26 -6.81
C TYR A 244 -6.14 1.92 -7.76
N ASP A 245 -5.87 3.21 -7.53
CA ASP A 245 -4.84 3.97 -8.22
C ASP A 245 -4.21 4.91 -7.20
N GLU A 246 -2.89 4.85 -7.02
CA GLU A 246 -2.15 5.73 -6.11
C GLU A 246 -1.58 6.96 -6.84
N ARG A 247 -1.61 6.97 -8.18
CA ARG A 247 -1.09 8.06 -8.99
C ARG A 247 -2.02 9.26 -8.95
N GLY A 248 -1.50 10.43 -9.27
CA GLY A 248 -2.29 11.66 -9.42
C GLY A 248 -1.56 12.89 -8.91
N LEU A 249 -2.30 13.89 -8.47
CA LEU A 249 -1.75 14.96 -7.61
C LEU A 249 -1.82 14.50 -6.15
N LEU A 250 -0.66 14.34 -5.51
CA LEU A 250 -0.52 13.58 -4.26
C LEU A 250 -0.14 14.45 -3.07
N GLY A 251 0.68 15.48 -3.28
CA GLY A 251 1.16 16.35 -2.21
C GLY A 251 1.09 17.83 -2.58
N VAL A 252 0.87 18.67 -1.57
CA VAL A 252 1.00 20.12 -1.66
C VAL A 252 1.66 20.66 -0.41
N GLU A 253 2.60 21.59 -0.57
CA GLU A 253 3.19 22.30 0.56
C GLU A 253 3.56 23.73 0.17
N PHE A 254 3.46 24.67 1.10
CA PHE A 254 3.80 26.07 0.89
C PHE A 254 5.14 26.40 1.52
N HIS A 255 5.92 27.25 0.84
CA HIS A 255 7.17 27.73 1.42
C HIS A 255 6.90 28.45 2.76
N PRO A 256 7.74 28.31 3.81
CA PRO A 256 7.54 29.00 5.08
C PRO A 256 7.43 30.54 4.95
N ASP A 257 8.10 31.10 3.94
CA ASP A 257 8.02 32.51 3.55
C ASP A 257 7.00 32.80 2.41
N PHE A 258 5.98 31.97 2.20
CA PHE A 258 4.99 32.11 1.11
C PHE A 258 4.35 33.50 1.03
N ALA A 259 4.05 34.13 2.16
CA ALA A 259 3.51 35.49 2.21
C ALA A 259 4.43 36.54 1.56
N GLU A 260 5.74 36.28 1.51
CA GLU A 260 6.74 37.15 0.92
C GLU A 260 7.17 36.71 -0.48
N ASN A 261 7.39 35.42 -0.69
CA ASN A 261 7.95 34.89 -1.94
C ASN A 261 6.89 34.30 -2.88
N GLY A 262 5.71 33.91 -2.39
CA GLY A 262 4.64 33.26 -3.14
C GLY A 262 4.98 31.86 -3.66
N GLN A 263 5.98 31.16 -3.12
CA GLN A 263 6.44 29.86 -3.60
C GLN A 263 5.68 28.71 -2.93
N PHE A 264 5.25 27.74 -3.72
CA PHE A 264 4.61 26.53 -3.23
C PHE A 264 5.00 25.33 -4.09
N TYR A 265 4.82 24.14 -3.56
CA TYR A 265 5.33 22.90 -4.12
C TYR A 265 4.20 21.91 -4.28
N VAL A 266 4.26 21.12 -5.33
CA VAL A 266 3.32 20.01 -5.57
C VAL A 266 4.10 18.75 -5.92
N HIS A 267 3.56 17.61 -5.50
CA HIS A 267 4.05 16.29 -5.83
C HIS A 267 3.00 15.53 -6.64
N TYR A 268 3.33 15.10 -7.86
CA TYR A 268 2.37 14.46 -8.76
C TYR A 268 2.99 13.42 -9.70
N SER A 269 2.15 12.52 -10.22
CA SER A 269 2.50 11.47 -11.17
C SER A 269 2.31 11.94 -12.62
N ALA A 270 3.40 12.15 -13.34
CA ALA A 270 3.44 12.49 -14.77
C ALA A 270 3.53 11.24 -15.67
N PRO A 271 3.12 11.32 -16.96
CA PRO A 271 3.32 10.23 -17.91
C PRO A 271 4.80 9.87 -18.09
N PRO A 272 5.10 8.62 -18.49
CA PRO A 272 6.44 8.24 -18.94
C PRO A 272 7.03 9.22 -19.95
N ASN A 273 8.31 9.54 -19.78
CA ASN A 273 9.09 10.43 -20.64
C ASN A 273 10.19 9.65 -21.40
N ASP A 274 11.06 10.34 -22.14
CA ASP A 274 12.11 9.70 -22.95
C ASP A 274 13.20 8.98 -22.12
N GLU A 275 13.27 9.26 -20.81
CA GLU A 275 14.21 8.66 -19.85
C GLU A 275 13.59 7.47 -19.10
N THR A 276 12.26 7.36 -19.10
CA THR A 276 11.54 6.23 -18.50
C THR A 276 11.88 4.92 -19.20
N PRO A 277 12.38 3.90 -18.49
CA PRO A 277 12.65 2.59 -19.09
C PRO A 277 11.40 1.95 -19.67
N ASP A 278 11.58 1.16 -20.74
CA ASP A 278 10.49 0.42 -21.38
C ASP A 278 9.79 -0.48 -20.36
N GLY A 279 8.47 -0.30 -20.17
CA GLY A 279 7.66 -1.13 -19.27
C GLY A 279 7.49 -0.57 -17.86
N TRP A 280 8.08 0.58 -17.54
CA TRP A 280 7.85 1.31 -16.29
C TRP A 280 6.56 2.13 -16.38
N SER A 281 5.97 2.45 -15.22
CA SER A 281 4.61 2.96 -15.13
C SER A 281 4.50 4.46 -15.44
N HIS A 282 5.26 5.29 -14.74
CA HIS A 282 5.10 6.74 -14.75
C HIS A 282 6.34 7.46 -14.20
N VAL A 283 6.26 8.78 -14.05
CA VAL A 283 7.31 9.61 -13.43
C VAL A 283 6.70 10.36 -12.25
N GLU A 284 7.25 10.21 -11.05
CA GLU A 284 6.92 11.08 -9.92
C GLU A 284 7.69 12.40 -10.04
N VAL A 285 7.00 13.52 -9.86
CA VAL A 285 7.54 14.87 -10.07
C VAL A 285 7.25 15.75 -8.87
N VAL A 286 8.30 16.33 -8.29
CA VAL A 286 8.19 17.43 -7.32
C VAL A 286 8.48 18.73 -8.05
N SER A 287 7.51 19.62 -8.10
CA SER A 287 7.60 20.90 -8.80
C SER A 287 7.35 22.08 -7.86
N GLU A 288 8.15 23.13 -8.01
CA GLU A 288 7.88 24.45 -7.47
C GLU A 288 6.99 25.26 -8.42
N PHE A 289 6.06 26.01 -7.86
CA PHE A 289 5.21 26.97 -8.53
C PHE A 289 5.20 28.31 -7.80
N GLN A 290 4.80 29.35 -8.53
CA GLN A 290 4.65 30.71 -8.04
C GLN A 290 3.17 31.10 -7.99
N ALA A 291 2.74 31.67 -6.87
CA ALA A 291 1.44 32.32 -6.77
C ALA A 291 1.43 33.65 -7.55
N THR A 292 0.26 33.98 -8.11
CA THR A 292 0.02 35.29 -8.74
C THR A 292 0.16 36.43 -7.72
N ASP A 293 0.35 37.68 -8.19
CA ASP A 293 0.58 38.87 -7.36
C ASP A 293 -0.45 39.11 -6.21
N GLU A 294 -1.65 38.52 -6.29
CA GLU A 294 -2.71 38.63 -5.27
C GLU A 294 -2.80 37.39 -4.36
N THR A 295 -1.92 36.39 -4.53
CA THR A 295 -1.92 35.07 -3.87
C THR A 295 -3.25 34.32 -3.98
N SER A 296 -4.11 34.70 -4.92
CA SER A 296 -5.45 34.11 -5.08
C SER A 296 -5.45 32.86 -5.95
N GLN A 297 -4.41 32.67 -6.78
CA GLN A 297 -4.23 31.59 -7.74
C GLN A 297 -2.74 31.29 -7.89
N GLY A 298 -2.40 30.03 -8.15
CA GLY A 298 -1.11 29.61 -8.66
C GLY A 298 -0.97 29.96 -10.15
N ASP A 299 0.23 30.29 -10.60
CA ASP A 299 0.54 30.48 -12.02
C ASP A 299 0.99 29.14 -12.63
N PRO A 300 0.15 28.46 -13.43
CA PRO A 300 0.51 27.16 -14.01
C PRO A 300 1.68 27.24 -15.00
N GLU A 301 2.08 28.43 -15.46
CA GLU A 301 3.22 28.62 -16.37
C GLU A 301 4.54 28.88 -15.61
N SER A 302 4.49 28.97 -14.27
CA SER A 302 5.65 29.26 -13.42
C SER A 302 6.45 28.04 -12.98
N GLU A 303 6.00 26.85 -13.40
CA GLU A 303 6.56 25.57 -12.99
C GLU A 303 8.09 25.49 -13.11
N ARG A 304 8.72 25.09 -12.02
CA ARG A 304 10.12 24.71 -11.93
C ARG A 304 10.19 23.32 -11.29
N VAL A 305 10.42 22.31 -12.14
CA VAL A 305 10.66 20.94 -11.69
C VAL A 305 11.92 20.89 -10.81
N LEU A 306 11.77 20.31 -9.62
CA LEU A 306 12.87 20.11 -8.66
C LEU A 306 13.41 18.67 -8.74
N LEU A 307 12.52 17.68 -8.65
CA LEU A 307 12.86 16.26 -8.68
C LEU A 307 12.00 15.53 -9.71
N GLU A 308 12.59 14.54 -10.39
CA GLU A 308 11.90 13.59 -11.25
C GLU A 308 12.40 12.17 -10.97
N PHE A 309 11.48 11.27 -10.65
CA PHE A 309 11.78 9.88 -10.33
C PHE A 309 11.05 8.95 -11.29
N GLN A 310 11.80 8.08 -11.95
CA GLN A 310 11.21 7.06 -12.80
C GLN A 310 10.57 6.00 -11.91
N LYS A 311 9.28 5.71 -12.09
CA LYS A 311 8.54 4.78 -11.25
C LYS A 311 8.29 3.46 -11.98
N PRO A 312 8.86 2.34 -11.49
CA PRO A 312 8.72 1.08 -12.17
C PRO A 312 7.29 0.54 -12.10
N GLN A 313 6.61 0.69 -10.96
CA GLN A 313 5.22 0.26 -10.75
C GLN A 313 4.28 1.47 -10.58
N TYR A 314 2.97 1.21 -10.53
CA TYR A 314 1.91 2.23 -10.51
C TYR A 314 1.48 2.62 -9.08
N ASN A 315 2.18 2.13 -8.09
CA ASN A 315 1.85 2.26 -6.67
C ASN A 315 3.11 2.50 -5.84
N HIS A 316 2.90 2.76 -4.56
CA HIS A 316 3.88 3.25 -3.59
C HIS A 316 4.43 4.62 -3.99
N ASP A 317 3.52 5.53 -4.32
CA ASP A 317 3.85 6.87 -4.83
C ASP A 317 3.96 7.92 -3.71
N ALA A 318 3.80 7.51 -2.44
CA ALA A 318 3.79 8.38 -1.28
C ALA A 318 2.89 9.62 -1.50
N GLY A 319 3.44 10.84 -1.41
CA GLY A 319 2.73 12.05 -1.84
C GLY A 319 2.99 13.27 -0.97
N PRO A 320 2.36 13.37 0.21
CA PRO A 320 2.43 14.56 1.06
C PRO A 320 3.88 14.95 1.37
N MET A 321 4.16 16.25 1.45
CA MET A 321 5.48 16.79 1.78
C MET A 321 5.36 17.69 3.00
N ALA A 322 6.48 17.98 3.67
CA ALA A 322 6.48 18.90 4.78
C ALA A 322 7.75 19.76 4.83
N PHE A 323 7.61 21.03 5.19
CA PHE A 323 8.77 21.81 5.64
C PHE A 323 9.10 21.49 7.10
N GLY A 324 10.36 21.14 7.35
CA GLY A 324 10.86 20.99 8.70
C GLY A 324 11.04 22.32 9.42
N PRO A 325 11.18 22.30 10.75
CA PRO A 325 11.48 23.50 11.55
C PRO A 325 12.85 24.13 11.22
N ASP A 326 13.68 23.40 10.48
CA ASP A 326 14.97 23.84 9.93
C ASP A 326 14.85 24.61 8.61
N GLY A 327 13.66 24.66 8.00
CA GLY A 327 13.37 25.38 6.75
C GLY A 327 13.66 24.58 5.49
N TYR A 328 13.97 23.28 5.59
CA TYR A 328 14.16 22.41 4.42
C TYR A 328 12.89 21.65 4.06
N LEU A 329 12.77 21.28 2.79
CA LEU A 329 11.65 20.48 2.30
C LEU A 329 11.97 19.00 2.47
N TYR A 330 11.08 18.27 3.14
CA TYR A 330 11.12 16.82 3.31
C TYR A 330 10.17 16.17 2.32
N VAL A 331 10.70 15.24 1.51
CA VAL A 331 9.97 14.58 0.42
C VAL A 331 10.00 13.07 0.63
N PRO A 332 8.86 12.43 0.98
CA PRO A 332 8.78 10.98 1.06
C PRO A 332 8.70 10.36 -0.35
N MET A 333 9.40 9.25 -0.53
CA MET A 333 9.41 8.42 -1.74
C MET A 333 9.16 6.97 -1.35
N GLY A 334 8.16 6.31 -1.93
CA GLY A 334 7.98 4.86 -1.75
C GLY A 334 9.06 4.06 -2.47
N ASP A 335 9.14 2.77 -2.19
CA ASP A 335 10.17 1.83 -2.66
C ASP A 335 10.15 1.61 -4.18
N GLY A 336 9.13 2.07 -4.90
CA GLY A 336 9.00 1.90 -6.34
C GLY A 336 7.76 1.12 -6.74
N GLY A 337 7.16 0.41 -5.79
CA GLY A 337 5.89 -0.29 -5.92
C GLY A 337 6.01 -1.77 -6.20
N GLY A 338 4.86 -2.42 -6.39
CA GLY A 338 4.79 -3.87 -6.46
C GLY A 338 4.96 -4.55 -5.09
N ALA A 339 4.82 -5.87 -5.09
CA ALA A 339 4.97 -6.67 -3.89
C ALA A 339 6.46 -6.90 -3.58
N ASN A 340 6.77 -7.01 -2.28
CA ASN A 340 8.03 -7.52 -1.71
C ASN A 340 9.30 -6.70 -1.97
N ASP A 341 9.25 -5.59 -2.71
CA ASP A 341 10.43 -4.78 -3.04
C ASP A 341 11.49 -5.59 -3.84
N ASP A 342 11.05 -6.51 -4.71
CA ASP A 342 11.95 -7.42 -5.47
C ASP A 342 11.63 -7.50 -6.99
N MET A 343 10.71 -6.66 -7.47
CA MET A 343 10.30 -6.61 -8.88
C MET A 343 11.29 -5.84 -9.77
N GLU A 344 11.10 -5.84 -11.10
CA GLU A 344 11.93 -5.02 -11.99
C GLU A 344 11.87 -3.55 -11.60
N GLY A 345 13.05 -2.93 -11.44
CA GLY A 345 13.19 -1.57 -10.93
C GLY A 345 13.73 -1.50 -9.49
N HIS A 346 13.70 -2.61 -8.76
CA HIS A 346 14.38 -2.75 -7.47
C HIS A 346 15.81 -3.23 -7.67
N VAL A 347 16.72 -2.77 -6.81
CA VAL A 347 18.17 -2.98 -6.93
C VAL A 347 18.69 -4.02 -5.95
N ASP A 348 19.91 -4.52 -6.19
CA ASP A 348 20.61 -5.35 -5.21
C ASP A 348 20.98 -4.48 -3.99
N ASP A 349 20.80 -4.99 -2.78
CA ASP A 349 21.18 -4.31 -1.54
C ASP A 349 22.19 -5.11 -0.70
N TRP A 350 22.36 -4.73 0.56
CA TRP A 350 23.30 -5.37 1.48
C TRP A 350 22.79 -6.67 2.12
N TYR A 351 21.47 -6.92 2.11
CA TYR A 351 20.81 -7.98 2.84
C TYR A 351 20.51 -9.19 1.94
N ASP A 352 21.46 -10.13 1.89
CA ASP A 352 21.35 -11.41 1.16
C ASP A 352 20.14 -12.31 1.57
N GLY A 353 19.36 -11.93 2.60
CA GLY A 353 18.18 -12.68 3.04
C GLY A 353 16.95 -12.46 2.16
N ASN A 354 16.93 -11.35 1.41
CA ASN A 354 15.93 -11.01 0.40
C ASN A 354 16.65 -10.83 -0.95
N ASP A 355 15.88 -10.81 -2.04
CA ASP A 355 16.40 -10.64 -3.40
C ASP A 355 16.75 -9.17 -3.74
N GLY A 356 17.20 -8.39 -2.74
CA GLY A 356 17.42 -6.94 -2.82
C GLY A 356 16.16 -6.13 -2.51
N GLY A 357 16.24 -4.82 -2.78
CA GLY A 357 15.17 -3.86 -2.54
C GLY A 357 15.66 -2.42 -2.54
N ASN A 358 14.77 -1.50 -2.92
CA ASN A 358 15.05 -0.07 -2.87
C ASN A 358 14.98 0.49 -1.45
N GLY A 359 14.22 -0.13 -0.53
CA GLY A 359 14.14 0.34 0.85
C GLY A 359 15.49 0.32 1.58
N GLN A 360 16.37 -0.62 1.25
CA GLN A 360 17.70 -0.72 1.85
C GLN A 360 18.82 -0.15 0.99
N ASP A 361 18.55 0.34 -0.21
CA ASP A 361 19.56 1.00 -1.05
C ASP A 361 19.62 2.50 -0.80
N VAL A 362 20.84 3.02 -0.69
CA VAL A 362 21.10 4.46 -0.58
C VAL A 362 22.03 4.98 -1.67
N SER A 363 22.39 4.13 -2.64
CA SER A 363 23.53 4.34 -3.54
C SER A 363 23.16 4.38 -5.02
N GLU A 364 22.18 3.59 -5.44
CA GLU A 364 21.75 3.52 -6.84
C GLU A 364 20.54 4.42 -7.11
N ASN A 365 19.65 4.60 -6.14
CA ASN A 365 18.48 5.45 -6.25
C ASN A 365 18.01 6.09 -4.93
N LEU A 366 16.92 6.86 -5.01
CA LEU A 366 16.34 7.67 -3.93
C LEU A 366 14.96 7.15 -3.46
N LEU A 367 14.57 5.94 -3.85
CA LEU A 367 13.29 5.34 -3.49
C LEU A 367 13.35 4.77 -2.05
N GLY A 368 12.19 4.47 -1.46
CA GLY A 368 12.08 3.89 -0.11
C GLY A 368 12.63 4.79 1.00
N SER A 369 12.48 6.11 0.85
CA SER A 369 13.25 7.11 1.58
C SER A 369 12.47 8.37 1.91
N ILE A 370 12.91 9.08 2.95
CA ILE A 370 12.59 10.49 3.19
C ILE A 370 13.79 11.30 2.73
N LEU A 371 13.60 12.14 1.73
CA LEU A 371 14.61 13.06 1.22
C LEU A 371 14.53 14.40 1.94
N ARG A 372 15.66 15.12 2.07
CA ARG A 372 15.71 16.48 2.61
C ARG A 372 16.54 17.39 1.72
N ILE A 373 15.89 18.41 1.16
CA ILE A 373 16.49 19.30 0.16
C ILE A 373 16.34 20.79 0.53
N ASP A 374 17.30 21.60 0.06
CA ASP A 374 17.30 23.05 0.19
C ASP A 374 16.73 23.72 -1.06
N VAL A 375 15.46 24.10 -1.01
CA VAL A 375 14.76 24.75 -2.13
C VAL A 375 15.14 26.23 -2.33
N ASP A 376 15.80 26.84 -1.33
CA ASP A 376 16.24 28.24 -1.32
C ASP A 376 17.63 28.44 -1.98
N SER A 377 18.32 27.35 -2.28
CA SER A 377 19.60 27.37 -2.97
C SER A 377 19.62 26.46 -4.19
N GLU A 378 20.58 26.69 -5.09
CA GLU A 378 20.80 25.82 -6.26
C GLU A 378 22.09 25.04 -6.03
N GLY A 379 22.03 23.73 -6.29
CA GLY A 379 23.16 22.83 -6.26
C GLY A 379 24.09 22.99 -7.46
N THR A 380 25.03 22.06 -7.61
CA THR A 380 25.95 22.09 -8.77
C THR A 380 25.25 21.61 -10.03
N ASP A 381 24.47 20.53 -9.91
CA ASP A 381 23.82 19.86 -11.03
C ASP A 381 22.29 19.73 -10.83
N GLN A 382 21.78 20.08 -9.64
CA GLN A 382 20.37 20.06 -9.25
C GLN A 382 19.79 21.49 -9.09
N PRO A 383 18.48 21.69 -9.32
CA PRO A 383 17.80 22.98 -9.14
C PRO A 383 17.54 23.36 -7.67
N TYR A 384 17.96 22.51 -6.74
CA TYR A 384 17.92 22.67 -5.28
C TYR A 384 19.32 22.42 -4.71
N GLY A 385 19.58 22.88 -3.49
CA GLY A 385 20.79 22.57 -2.73
C GLY A 385 20.64 21.34 -1.83
N ILE A 386 21.76 20.83 -1.36
CA ILE A 386 21.83 19.76 -0.36
C ILE A 386 22.23 20.40 0.98
N PRO A 387 21.46 20.18 2.06
CA PRO A 387 21.88 20.58 3.40
C PRO A 387 23.21 19.91 3.81
N GLU A 388 24.15 20.70 4.34
CA GLU A 388 25.50 20.21 4.72
C GLU A 388 25.49 19.18 5.86
N ASP A 389 24.36 19.03 6.56
CA ASP A 389 24.14 18.11 7.67
C ASP A 389 23.24 16.92 7.33
N ASN A 390 22.91 16.70 6.05
CA ASN A 390 22.32 15.42 5.62
C ASN A 390 23.28 14.26 5.95
N PRO A 391 22.76 13.09 6.36
CA PRO A 391 23.56 12.00 6.93
C PRO A 391 24.58 11.38 5.98
N LEU A 392 24.36 11.45 4.66
CA LEU A 392 25.16 10.76 3.66
C LEU A 392 26.06 11.68 2.80
N VAL A 393 26.09 12.99 3.07
CA VAL A 393 26.82 13.98 2.23
C VAL A 393 28.34 13.80 2.13
N ASP A 394 28.92 13.09 3.08
CA ASP A 394 30.36 12.80 3.14
C ASP A 394 30.69 11.36 2.69
N GLU A 395 29.68 10.57 2.27
CA GLU A 395 29.83 9.18 1.86
C GLU A 395 29.93 9.08 0.33
N ASP A 396 31.12 8.70 -0.16
CA ASP A 396 31.44 8.68 -1.61
C ASP A 396 30.54 7.73 -2.45
N ASP A 397 29.90 6.75 -1.80
CA ASP A 397 29.09 5.69 -2.43
C ASP A 397 27.61 5.76 -1.97
N ALA A 398 27.11 6.95 -1.65
CA ALA A 398 25.70 7.22 -1.33
C ALA A 398 25.18 8.47 -2.05
N LEU A 399 23.86 8.64 -2.09
CA LEU A 399 23.20 9.84 -2.58
C LEU A 399 22.92 10.82 -1.44
N ASP A 400 23.23 12.10 -1.68
CA ASP A 400 23.29 13.15 -0.67
C ASP A 400 21.90 13.60 -0.16
N GLU A 401 20.85 13.34 -0.94
CA GLU A 401 19.48 13.76 -0.68
C GLU A 401 18.82 12.98 0.48
N HIS A 402 19.30 11.78 0.78
CA HIS A 402 18.76 10.89 1.82
C HIS A 402 18.84 11.51 3.21
N TYR A 403 17.69 11.70 3.85
CA TYR A 403 17.59 12.03 5.29
C TYR A 403 17.35 10.79 6.14
N ALA A 404 16.51 9.88 5.65
CA ALA A 404 16.24 8.57 6.23
C ALA A 404 15.79 7.60 5.12
N TRP A 405 15.93 6.30 5.34
CA TRP A 405 15.60 5.25 4.37
C TRP A 405 15.05 4.01 5.08
N GLY A 406 14.68 2.97 4.33
CA GLY A 406 14.07 1.77 4.88
C GLY A 406 12.56 1.85 4.97
N PHE A 407 11.91 2.57 4.06
CA PHE A 407 10.45 2.70 3.99
C PHE A 407 9.89 1.92 2.80
N ARG A 408 8.65 1.45 2.93
CA ARG A 408 7.92 0.77 1.85
C ARG A 408 7.09 1.77 1.05
N ASN A 409 6.10 2.37 1.69
CA ASN A 409 5.21 3.37 1.14
C ASN A 409 4.87 4.40 2.24
N PRO A 410 5.74 5.41 2.45
CA PRO A 410 5.56 6.45 3.47
C PRO A 410 4.35 7.36 3.13
N PHE A 411 3.15 6.82 3.36
CA PHE A 411 1.84 7.34 2.97
C PHE A 411 1.33 8.44 3.92
N GLY A 412 2.19 9.41 4.17
CA GLY A 412 1.91 10.63 4.90
C GLY A 412 3.05 11.01 5.86
N ILE A 413 3.29 12.32 5.95
CA ILE A 413 4.39 12.93 6.71
C ILE A 413 3.87 14.17 7.44
N SER A 414 4.31 14.37 8.68
CA SER A 414 3.98 15.60 9.42
C SER A 414 5.03 15.92 10.49
N PHE A 415 5.23 17.21 10.74
CA PHE A 415 5.96 17.69 11.91
C PHE A 415 4.97 18.14 12.98
N ASP A 416 5.28 17.85 14.25
CA ASP A 416 4.58 18.48 15.37
C ASP A 416 5.22 19.82 15.80
N SER A 417 4.63 20.51 16.78
CA SER A 417 5.15 21.79 17.26
C SER A 417 6.50 21.70 18.01
N ASP A 418 6.91 20.49 18.43
CA ASP A 418 8.21 20.22 19.03
C ASP A 418 9.29 19.88 17.96
N GLY A 419 8.91 19.81 16.68
CA GLY A 419 9.80 19.53 15.56
C GLY A 419 10.10 18.05 15.36
N ARG A 420 9.26 17.17 15.91
CA ARG A 420 9.33 15.72 15.71
C ARG A 420 8.66 15.35 14.39
N LEU A 421 9.33 14.52 13.59
CA LEU A 421 8.84 14.07 12.29
C LEU A 421 8.11 12.74 12.43
N PHE A 422 6.85 12.69 12.04
CA PHE A 422 6.02 11.49 12.00
C PHE A 422 5.82 11.06 10.55
N VAL A 423 5.94 9.76 10.29
CA VAL A 423 5.69 9.15 8.97
C VAL A 423 4.82 7.93 9.15
N ALA A 424 3.67 7.88 8.49
CA ALA A 424 2.89 6.65 8.35
C ALA A 424 3.45 5.85 7.18
N ASP A 425 3.75 4.57 7.36
CA ASP A 425 4.33 3.71 6.33
C ASP A 425 3.47 2.47 6.13
N ALA A 426 2.93 2.30 4.93
CA ALA A 426 2.03 1.21 4.62
C ALA A 426 2.81 -0.10 4.39
N GLY A 427 2.49 -1.12 5.18
CA GLY A 427 3.17 -2.41 5.14
C GLY A 427 2.67 -3.33 4.03
N GLN A 428 3.04 -4.61 4.10
CA GLN A 428 2.86 -5.56 3.01
C GLN A 428 1.67 -6.50 3.24
N ASP A 429 1.86 -7.52 4.08
CA ASP A 429 0.94 -8.66 4.23
C ASP A 429 0.42 -8.81 5.66
N LEU A 430 1.16 -8.28 6.64
CA LEU A 430 0.98 -8.64 8.04
C LEU A 430 0.74 -7.43 8.94
N PHE A 431 1.46 -6.32 8.75
CA PHE A 431 1.47 -5.22 9.69
C PHE A 431 1.45 -3.87 8.99
N GLU A 432 0.78 -2.90 9.63
CA GLU A 432 0.84 -1.48 9.30
C GLU A 432 1.62 -0.73 10.38
N GLU A 433 2.31 0.35 10.01
CA GLU A 433 3.18 1.06 10.95
C GLU A 433 3.23 2.59 10.80
N ALA A 434 3.62 3.27 11.88
CA ALA A 434 4.07 4.66 11.81
C ALA A 434 5.34 4.86 12.65
N ASN A 435 6.17 5.78 12.17
CA ASN A 435 7.56 5.95 12.56
C ASN A 435 7.84 7.36 13.11
N LEU A 436 8.76 7.43 14.07
CA LEU A 436 9.36 8.69 14.52
C LEU A 436 10.70 8.92 13.79
N VAL A 437 10.58 9.78 12.78
CA VAL A 437 11.53 10.36 11.82
C VAL A 437 12.88 10.93 12.27
N GLU A 438 13.94 10.16 12.56
CA GLU A 438 15.28 10.71 12.85
C GLU A 438 16.27 10.69 11.66
N ALA A 439 17.17 11.68 11.63
CA ALA A 439 18.24 11.81 10.63
C ALA A 439 19.19 10.60 10.63
N GLY A 440 19.40 9.99 9.47
CA GLY A 440 20.21 8.78 9.29
C GLY A 440 19.54 7.50 9.80
N GLY A 441 18.25 7.56 10.15
CA GLY A 441 17.47 6.40 10.52
C GLY A 441 17.26 5.44 9.35
N ASN A 442 17.33 4.15 9.64
CA ASN A 442 16.97 3.07 8.72
C ASN A 442 15.77 2.33 9.32
N TYR A 443 14.60 2.40 8.68
CA TYR A 443 13.32 1.86 9.18
C TYR A 443 13.06 0.42 8.76
N GLY A 444 14.07 -0.21 8.17
CA GLY A 444 14.17 -1.66 8.11
C GLY A 444 13.47 -2.31 6.92
N TRP A 445 12.60 -1.65 6.16
CA TRP A 445 12.05 -2.26 4.94
C TRP A 445 13.14 -2.49 3.87
N ASN A 446 13.27 -3.66 3.24
CA ASN A 446 12.45 -4.87 3.36
C ASN A 446 13.04 -5.96 4.28
N VAL A 447 13.99 -5.66 5.17
CA VAL A 447 14.47 -6.58 6.22
C VAL A 447 13.40 -6.86 7.28
N LYS A 448 12.60 -5.84 7.60
CA LYS A 448 11.50 -5.86 8.58
C LYS A 448 10.20 -5.34 7.97
N GLU A 449 9.08 -5.80 8.54
CA GLU A 449 7.72 -5.27 8.38
C GLU A 449 7.17 -5.09 9.81
N GLY A 450 6.99 -3.85 10.26
CA GLY A 450 6.83 -3.56 11.68
C GLY A 450 8.08 -3.92 12.47
N THR A 451 7.88 -4.42 13.68
CA THR A 451 8.92 -4.97 14.56
C THR A 451 9.32 -6.40 14.18
N HIS A 452 8.79 -6.93 13.08
CA HIS A 452 8.95 -8.32 12.66
C HIS A 452 9.87 -8.43 11.46
N CYS A 453 10.59 -9.54 11.36
CA CYS A 453 11.36 -9.83 10.16
C CYS A 453 10.45 -9.98 8.94
N PHE A 454 10.98 -9.70 7.76
CA PHE A 454 10.32 -9.92 6.49
C PHE A 454 11.07 -10.94 5.63
N SER A 455 10.38 -11.51 4.64
CA SER A 455 10.98 -12.40 3.64
C SER A 455 10.25 -12.29 2.31
N THR A 456 10.98 -11.94 1.26
CA THR A 456 10.45 -11.93 -0.11
C THR A 456 9.95 -13.31 -0.55
N ASP A 457 10.65 -14.37 -0.14
CA ASP A 457 10.31 -15.77 -0.41
C ASP A 457 9.03 -16.25 0.32
N SER A 458 8.69 -15.65 1.47
CA SER A 458 7.61 -16.11 2.35
C SER A 458 7.02 -14.95 3.17
N PRO A 459 6.37 -13.96 2.54
CA PRO A 459 5.96 -12.72 3.19
C PRO A 459 4.94 -12.95 4.32
N SER A 460 4.02 -13.90 4.14
CA SER A 460 3.06 -14.30 5.19
C SER A 460 3.61 -15.22 6.29
N GLN A 461 4.86 -15.70 6.15
CA GLN A 461 5.52 -16.60 7.12
C GLN A 461 7.01 -16.24 7.26
N PRO A 462 7.31 -15.05 7.80
CA PRO A 462 8.68 -14.58 7.86
C PRO A 462 9.55 -15.44 8.79
N PRO A 463 10.88 -15.37 8.61
CA PRO A 463 11.82 -16.01 9.51
C PRO A 463 11.69 -15.43 10.93
N ALA A 464 12.04 -16.25 11.94
CA ALA A 464 12.00 -15.81 13.33
C ALA A 464 13.15 -14.84 13.71
N GLU A 465 14.20 -14.77 12.89
CA GLU A 465 15.38 -13.94 13.13
C GLU A 465 15.83 -13.30 11.82
N CYS A 466 16.20 -12.02 11.92
CA CYS A 466 16.79 -11.16 10.90
C CYS A 466 17.78 -10.22 11.63
N PRO A 467 18.64 -9.48 10.91
CA PRO A 467 19.50 -8.49 11.52
C PRO A 467 18.71 -7.34 12.17
N ASP A 468 19.17 -6.88 13.34
CA ASP A 468 18.65 -5.65 13.99
C ASP A 468 19.50 -4.41 13.67
N SER A 469 20.50 -4.55 12.81
CA SER A 469 21.42 -3.47 12.43
C SER A 469 21.91 -3.64 11.01
N ALA A 470 22.14 -2.52 10.32
CA ALA A 470 22.80 -2.48 9.02
C ALA A 470 24.28 -2.92 9.11
N PRO A 471 24.96 -3.14 7.97
CA PRO A 471 26.38 -3.46 7.95
C PRO A 471 27.26 -2.32 8.51
N GLU A 472 28.45 -2.67 9.01
CA GLU A 472 29.46 -1.70 9.48
C GLU A 472 30.30 -1.09 8.34
N ASP A 473 30.16 -1.62 7.13
CA ASP A 473 30.86 -1.11 5.95
C ASP A 473 30.05 0.01 5.28
N ALA A 474 30.74 1.04 4.80
CA ALA A 474 30.16 2.15 4.06
C ALA A 474 29.31 1.68 2.86
N PRO A 475 28.23 2.40 2.48
CA PRO A 475 27.80 3.70 3.03
C PRO A 475 27.08 3.61 4.39
N TYR A 476 26.85 2.40 4.89
CA TYR A 476 26.29 2.15 6.23
C TYR A 476 27.37 2.27 7.32
N ASN A 477 26.95 2.29 8.58
CA ASN A 477 27.86 2.48 9.72
C ASN A 477 27.52 1.60 10.94
N GLY A 478 26.80 0.50 10.71
CA GLY A 478 26.36 -0.40 11.77
C GLY A 478 25.20 0.14 12.60
N GLN A 479 24.45 1.11 12.07
CA GLN A 479 23.29 1.68 12.74
C GLN A 479 22.21 0.61 12.97
N GLU A 480 21.51 0.74 14.10
CA GLU A 480 20.35 -0.10 14.43
C GLU A 480 19.21 0.21 13.44
N LEU A 481 18.49 -0.84 13.04
CA LEU A 481 17.22 -0.69 12.33
C LEU A 481 16.20 -0.18 13.34
N GLN A 482 15.55 0.92 13.02
CA GLN A 482 14.61 1.60 13.91
C GLN A 482 13.27 0.89 13.85
N ASP A 483 12.74 0.55 15.01
CA ASP A 483 11.40 -0.01 15.14
C ASP A 483 10.35 1.12 15.13
N PRO A 484 9.11 0.85 14.68
CA PRO A 484 8.06 1.85 14.63
C PRO A 484 7.54 2.24 16.03
N ILE A 485 6.84 3.37 16.09
CA ILE A 485 6.11 3.80 17.30
C ILE A 485 4.66 3.28 17.32
N VAL A 486 4.09 3.00 16.17
CA VAL A 486 2.74 2.44 15.98
C VAL A 486 2.87 1.18 15.14
N GLU A 487 2.22 0.10 15.55
CA GLU A 487 2.14 -1.14 14.79
C GLU A 487 0.79 -1.82 15.05
N TYR A 488 0.09 -2.22 14.00
CA TYR A 488 -1.08 -3.08 14.14
C TYR A 488 -1.16 -4.12 13.01
N PRO A 489 -1.63 -5.34 13.31
CA PRO A 489 -1.71 -6.38 12.30
C PRO A 489 -2.88 -6.14 11.35
N HIS A 490 -2.85 -6.67 10.13
CA HIS A 490 -4.03 -6.71 9.26
C HIS A 490 -5.16 -7.59 9.84
N ILE A 491 -4.78 -8.70 10.48
CA ILE A 491 -5.72 -9.68 11.05
C ILE A 491 -5.40 -9.91 12.53
N TYR A 492 -6.41 -9.79 13.38
CA TYR A 492 -6.33 -10.14 14.79
C TYR A 492 -7.55 -10.97 15.20
N ARG A 493 -7.29 -12.17 15.75
CA ARG A 493 -8.34 -13.11 16.16
C ARG A 493 -9.38 -13.34 15.05
N GLU A 494 -8.88 -13.57 13.84
CA GLU A 494 -9.71 -13.90 12.66
C GLU A 494 -10.56 -12.72 12.16
N GLU A 495 -10.43 -11.52 12.74
CA GLU A 495 -11.08 -10.30 12.29
C GLU A 495 -10.09 -9.36 11.61
N MET A 496 -10.55 -8.69 10.55
CA MET A 496 -9.81 -7.60 9.91
C MET A 496 -9.71 -6.40 10.87
N VAL A 497 -8.47 -5.96 11.09
CA VAL A 497 -8.17 -4.79 11.92
C VAL A 497 -8.00 -3.56 11.03
N GLY A 498 -7.20 -3.67 9.97
CA GLY A 498 -6.96 -2.61 9.00
C GLY A 498 -6.26 -3.15 7.76
N ILE A 499 -6.13 -2.33 6.72
CA ILE A 499 -5.56 -2.71 5.43
C ILE A 499 -4.39 -1.80 5.03
N VAL A 500 -4.52 -0.50 5.26
CA VAL A 500 -3.53 0.50 4.88
C VAL A 500 -3.60 1.65 5.89
N ILE A 501 -2.51 1.90 6.60
CA ILE A 501 -2.38 3.10 7.43
C ILE A 501 -2.26 4.34 6.56
N VAL A 502 -2.87 5.44 7.00
CA VAL A 502 -2.97 6.68 6.23
C VAL A 502 -2.63 7.88 7.11
N GLY A 503 -1.51 8.53 6.79
CA GLY A 503 -1.04 9.80 7.35
C GLY A 503 -1.19 9.98 8.86
N GLY A 504 -1.33 11.24 9.27
CA GLY A 504 -1.65 11.61 10.65
C GLY A 504 -0.96 12.88 11.12
N HIS A 505 -1.43 13.43 12.24
CA HIS A 505 -0.91 14.64 12.89
C HIS A 505 -1.02 14.52 14.41
N VAL A 506 -0.09 15.12 15.14
CA VAL A 506 -0.23 15.27 16.60
C VAL A 506 -1.34 16.28 16.90
N TYR A 507 -2.34 15.91 17.69
CA TYR A 507 -3.44 16.82 18.04
C TYR A 507 -3.02 17.83 19.12
N GLU A 508 -3.01 19.12 18.77
CA GLU A 508 -2.50 20.21 19.63
C GLU A 508 -3.52 21.34 19.87
N ALA A 509 -4.75 21.20 19.37
CA ALA A 509 -5.79 22.22 19.52
C ALA A 509 -6.38 22.32 20.95
N GLY A 510 -6.22 21.29 21.79
CA GLY A 510 -6.69 21.28 23.18
C GLY A 510 -8.20 21.39 23.40
N GLN A 511 -9.02 21.19 22.38
CA GLN A 511 -10.48 21.32 22.48
C GLN A 511 -11.19 20.01 22.86
N ILE A 512 -10.56 18.87 22.60
CA ILE A 512 -11.11 17.53 22.80
C ILE A 512 -10.36 16.85 23.94
N ASP A 513 -11.10 16.56 25.03
CA ASP A 513 -10.54 15.85 26.18
C ASP A 513 -10.06 14.46 25.77
N GLY A 514 -8.79 14.15 26.05
CA GLY A 514 -8.19 12.84 25.78
C GLY A 514 -7.44 12.71 24.46
N LEU A 515 -7.43 13.74 23.61
CA LEU A 515 -6.65 13.75 22.36
C LEU A 515 -5.36 14.56 22.41
N GLU A 516 -5.23 15.51 23.34
CA GLU A 516 -4.06 16.39 23.43
C GLU A 516 -2.74 15.61 23.45
N GLY A 517 -1.85 15.91 22.50
CA GLY A 517 -0.53 15.31 22.36
C GLY A 517 -0.52 13.89 21.78
N LYS A 518 -1.66 13.34 21.38
CA LYS A 518 -1.73 12.05 20.68
C LYS A 518 -1.52 12.23 19.19
N TYR A 519 -0.84 11.27 18.57
CA TYR A 519 -0.77 11.17 17.11
C TYR A 519 -2.11 10.63 16.59
N VAL A 520 -2.84 11.43 15.83
CA VAL A 520 -4.16 11.09 15.26
C VAL A 520 -3.97 10.75 13.79
N PHE A 521 -4.36 9.55 13.41
CA PHE A 521 -4.15 8.95 12.09
C PHE A 521 -5.34 8.06 11.73
N GLY A 522 -5.25 7.30 10.64
CA GLY A 522 -6.34 6.42 10.25
C GLY A 522 -5.91 5.21 9.46
N ASP A 523 -6.90 4.37 9.20
CA ASP A 523 -6.81 3.24 8.28
C ASP A 523 -7.81 3.45 7.15
N TRP A 524 -7.39 3.21 5.91
CA TRP A 524 -8.13 3.54 4.69
C TRP A 524 -9.54 2.95 4.71
N THR A 525 -9.63 1.65 4.98
CA THR A 525 -10.88 0.93 5.20
C THR A 525 -10.62 -0.37 5.96
N SER A 526 -11.55 -0.72 6.84
CA SER A 526 -11.58 -2.02 7.52
C SER A 526 -12.42 -3.07 6.77
N ASP A 527 -12.90 -2.74 5.57
CA ASP A 527 -13.64 -3.66 4.71
C ASP A 527 -12.70 -4.51 3.84
N PRO A 528 -12.65 -5.84 4.02
CA PRO A 528 -11.72 -6.69 3.28
C PRO A 528 -11.94 -6.72 1.78
N SER A 529 -13.16 -6.44 1.31
CA SER A 529 -13.44 -6.29 -0.12
C SER A 529 -12.91 -4.99 -0.72
N ARG A 530 -12.52 -4.00 0.11
CA ARG A 530 -12.12 -2.65 -0.31
C ARG A 530 -13.22 -1.89 -1.05
N GLU A 531 -14.47 -2.32 -0.89
CA GLU A 531 -15.64 -1.75 -1.57
C GLU A 531 -16.42 -0.82 -0.64
N GLU A 532 -16.41 -1.10 0.66
CA GLU A 532 -17.18 -0.33 1.62
C GLU A 532 -16.35 0.79 2.28
N PRO A 533 -16.91 2.00 2.40
CA PRO A 533 -16.27 3.14 3.06
C PRO A 533 -16.30 2.97 4.59
N ALA A 534 -15.51 2.02 5.10
CA ALA A 534 -15.44 1.62 6.51
C ALA A 534 -14.10 2.03 7.15
N GLY A 535 -13.68 3.28 6.92
CA GLY A 535 -12.43 3.82 7.45
C GLY A 535 -12.41 3.91 8.97
N ARG A 536 -11.21 3.86 9.54
CA ARG A 536 -10.98 3.97 10.99
C ARG A 536 -10.23 5.25 11.30
N LEU A 537 -10.64 5.93 12.37
CA LEU A 537 -9.91 7.06 12.94
C LEU A 537 -9.25 6.59 14.23
N LEU A 538 -7.94 6.71 14.30
CA LEU A 538 -7.11 6.13 15.36
C LEU A 538 -6.33 7.24 16.07
N ALA A 539 -5.96 7.00 17.32
CA ALA A 539 -5.02 7.83 18.04
C ALA A 539 -4.02 6.98 18.82
N ALA A 540 -2.75 7.38 18.81
CA ALA A 540 -1.68 6.73 19.54
C ALA A 540 -1.06 7.68 20.57
N ALA A 541 -0.74 7.15 21.75
CA ALA A 541 -0.15 7.92 22.85
C ALA A 541 1.19 7.32 23.29
N ASP A 542 2.16 8.21 23.50
CA ASP A 542 3.46 7.87 24.09
C ASP A 542 3.27 7.24 25.49
N PRO A 543 3.79 6.02 25.74
CA PRO A 543 3.60 5.28 26.99
C PRO A 543 4.23 5.97 28.21
N ASP A 544 5.24 6.83 28.03
CA ASP A 544 5.89 7.57 29.13
C ASP A 544 5.15 8.85 29.52
N GLY A 545 4.04 9.19 28.82
CA GLY A 545 3.17 10.31 29.16
C GLY A 545 3.84 11.68 29.01
N GLY A 546 4.93 11.76 28.26
CA GLY A 546 5.54 12.99 27.80
C GLY A 546 5.19 13.22 26.34
N GLY A 547 4.92 14.48 25.95
CA GLY A 547 5.40 14.89 24.64
C GLY A 547 6.89 14.59 24.63
N ALA A 548 7.35 13.79 23.66
CA ALA A 548 8.72 13.30 23.63
C ALA A 548 9.69 14.48 23.58
N GLU A 549 10.82 14.35 24.28
CA GLU A 549 11.75 15.47 24.48
C GLU A 549 12.25 16.06 23.14
N PRO A 550 12.40 17.39 23.05
CA PRO A 550 12.73 18.07 21.80
C PRO A 550 14.16 17.78 21.33
N MET A 551 14.31 17.70 20.01
CA MET A 551 15.60 17.60 19.32
C MET A 551 16.55 18.74 19.76
N ALA A 552 17.75 18.36 20.20
CA ALA A 552 18.81 19.30 20.52
C ALA A 552 19.36 19.90 19.21
N GLY A 553 18.83 21.04 18.81
CA GLY A 553 19.23 21.77 17.61
C GLY A 553 20.75 22.00 17.52
N ALA A 554 21.27 21.76 16.32
CA ALA A 554 22.53 22.27 15.84
C ALA A 554 22.44 23.82 15.79
N ASP A 555 22.87 24.48 16.86
CA ASP A 555 22.96 25.94 16.92
C ASP A 555 24.12 26.45 16.04
N GLY A 556 23.79 26.75 14.78
CA GLY A 556 24.58 27.54 13.83
C GLY A 556 24.62 29.03 14.21
N GLY A 557 25.01 29.36 15.44
CA GLY A 557 25.10 30.72 15.95
C GLY A 557 26.49 31.35 15.81
N ASN A 558 26.73 32.08 14.72
CA ASN A 558 27.92 32.90 14.51
C ASN A 558 27.98 34.10 15.49
N GLU A 559 28.72 33.98 16.60
CA GLU A 559 29.17 35.14 17.37
C GLU A 559 30.70 35.23 17.51
N THR A 560 31.24 36.26 16.88
CA THR A 560 32.62 36.73 17.07
C THR A 560 32.73 37.48 18.40
N ALA A 561 33.40 36.90 19.41
CA ALA A 561 33.82 37.65 20.60
C ALA A 561 35.15 37.18 21.20
N GLU A 562 36.16 37.99 20.91
CA GLU A 562 37.47 38.18 21.55
C GLU A 562 37.89 37.32 22.75
N MET A 563 38.96 36.56 22.53
CA MET A 563 39.80 35.94 23.54
C MET A 563 40.33 36.98 24.55
N ASN A 564 40.12 36.73 25.84
CA ASN A 564 40.94 37.33 26.90
C ASN A 564 41.12 36.35 28.07
N GLU A 565 41.96 35.33 27.89
CA GLU A 565 42.49 34.56 29.00
C GLU A 565 43.76 35.21 29.58
N THR A 566 43.66 35.60 30.85
CA THR A 566 44.80 35.86 31.71
C THR A 566 45.44 34.54 32.14
N VAL A 567 46.70 34.40 31.72
CA VAL A 567 47.72 33.45 32.14
C VAL A 567 47.76 33.22 33.65
N ASP A 568 47.81 31.95 34.08
CA ASP A 568 48.74 31.54 35.13
C ASP A 568 49.24 30.11 34.91
N ALA A 569 50.56 29.98 34.93
CA ALA A 569 51.34 28.80 34.59
C ALA A 569 51.53 27.87 35.80
N ASN A 570 51.66 26.56 35.59
CA ASN A 570 52.83 25.85 36.10
C ASN A 570 53.06 24.44 35.47
N GLU A 571 54.26 24.30 34.90
CA GLU A 571 55.22 23.18 34.96
C GLU A 571 54.80 21.74 34.59
N THR A 572 55.16 21.24 33.40
CA THR A 572 56.41 20.56 32.95
C THR A 572 56.48 19.03 33.08
N ALA A 573 56.75 18.43 31.91
CA ALA A 573 57.71 17.36 31.62
C ALA A 573 57.32 15.89 31.81
N GLY A 574 57.43 15.14 30.72
CA GLY A 574 57.78 13.71 30.78
C GLY A 574 57.47 12.90 29.52
N MET A 575 58.22 13.13 28.44
CA MET A 575 58.31 12.21 27.30
C MET A 575 58.71 10.79 27.75
N ASN A 576 58.15 9.73 27.16
CA ASN A 576 58.91 8.84 26.27
C ASN A 576 58.03 7.78 25.59
N GLU A 577 58.28 7.57 24.31
CA GLU A 577 57.74 6.51 23.46
C GLU A 577 58.39 5.12 23.73
N THR A 578 57.79 4.13 23.06
CA THR A 578 58.40 3.08 22.21
C THR A 578 58.25 1.62 22.69
N VAL A 579 57.36 0.90 21.99
CA VAL A 579 57.50 -0.44 21.36
C VAL A 579 57.57 -1.71 22.22
N GLY A 580 56.56 -2.57 22.00
CA GLY A 580 56.73 -3.86 21.34
C GLY A 580 56.85 -5.11 22.22
N GLY A 581 56.10 -6.15 21.87
CA GLY A 581 56.39 -7.52 22.31
C GLY A 581 55.18 -8.43 22.46
N ASN A 582 54.84 -9.07 21.36
CA ASN A 582 54.05 -10.30 21.24
C ASN A 582 54.47 -11.37 22.28
N GLU A 583 53.53 -12.11 22.88
CA GLU A 583 53.67 -13.55 23.15
C GLU A 583 52.34 -14.18 23.61
N THR A 584 51.90 -15.17 22.82
CA THR A 584 50.87 -16.16 23.09
C THR A 584 51.38 -17.23 24.06
N ALA A 585 50.53 -17.72 24.98
CA ALA A 585 50.55 -19.11 25.46
C ALA A 585 49.34 -19.47 26.34
N GLU A 586 48.59 -20.44 25.80
CA GLU A 586 47.68 -21.43 26.37
C GLU A 586 47.80 -21.77 27.88
N MET A 587 46.65 -22.04 28.54
CA MET A 587 46.41 -23.32 29.26
C MET A 587 44.97 -23.48 29.79
N ASN A 588 44.22 -24.37 29.14
CA ASN A 588 43.39 -25.49 29.63
C ASN A 588 42.71 -25.49 31.03
N GLU A 589 41.37 -25.67 30.99
CA GLU A 589 40.54 -26.72 31.59
C GLU A 589 40.65 -27.08 33.10
N THR A 590 39.55 -27.03 33.88
CA THR A 590 38.46 -28.05 34.00
C THR A 590 37.56 -27.80 35.23
N ALA A 591 36.25 -27.88 35.00
CA ALA A 591 35.14 -28.47 35.80
C ALA A 591 35.07 -28.35 37.34
N ASP A 592 33.92 -27.88 37.84
CA ASP A 592 32.99 -28.74 38.60
C ASP A 592 31.58 -28.11 38.63
N GLY A 593 30.57 -28.89 38.25
CA GLY A 593 29.16 -28.50 38.27
C GLY A 593 28.49 -28.81 39.61
N ASN A 594 27.36 -28.15 39.86
CA ASN A 594 26.23 -28.84 40.47
C ASN A 594 24.92 -28.13 40.10
N GLU A 595 24.06 -28.94 39.48
CA GLU A 595 22.72 -28.66 39.00
C GLU A 595 21.74 -28.33 40.13
N THR A 596 20.79 -27.46 39.83
CA THR A 596 19.37 -27.69 40.13
C THR A 596 18.55 -27.10 38.98
N ALA A 597 18.15 -27.96 38.06
CA ALA A 597 17.09 -27.71 37.10
C ALA A 597 15.74 -27.70 37.81
N THR A 598 14.92 -26.71 37.51
CA THR A 598 13.47 -26.74 37.69
C THR A 598 12.83 -26.28 36.39
N GLU A 599 12.36 -27.28 35.65
CA GLU A 599 11.24 -27.33 34.71
C GLU A 599 11.07 -26.18 33.71
N ALA A 600 11.46 -26.49 32.49
CA ALA A 600 10.96 -25.88 31.26
C ALA A 600 9.43 -26.07 31.18
N GLY A 601 8.71 -24.95 31.16
CA GLY A 601 7.44 -24.85 30.45
C GLY A 601 7.75 -24.65 28.97
N SER A 602 7.16 -25.49 28.15
CA SER A 602 7.13 -25.37 26.70
C SER A 602 5.87 -24.58 26.38
N ASP A 603 6.00 -23.28 26.20
CA ASP A 603 5.06 -22.46 25.44
C ASP A 603 5.94 -21.59 24.52
N GLY A 604 5.71 -21.70 23.21
CA GLY A 604 6.40 -20.91 22.20
C GLY A 604 5.73 -19.54 22.15
N ASP A 605 6.22 -18.62 22.97
CA ASP A 605 5.93 -17.20 22.78
C ASP A 605 6.76 -16.72 21.59
N GLN A 606 6.05 -16.25 20.57
CA GLN A 606 6.59 -15.51 19.43
C GLN A 606 7.43 -14.35 19.96
N GLN A 607 8.61 -14.19 19.38
CA GLN A 607 9.57 -13.18 19.76
C GLN A 607 9.11 -11.86 19.15
N VAL A 608 8.35 -11.09 19.93
CA VAL A 608 7.92 -9.71 19.63
C VAL A 608 8.80 -8.78 20.46
N VAL A 609 9.27 -7.68 19.87
CA VAL A 609 9.72 -6.52 20.65
C VAL A 609 8.63 -6.21 21.70
N PRO A 610 8.94 -5.92 22.97
CA PRO A 610 7.89 -5.76 23.97
C PRO A 610 6.91 -4.67 23.53
N ARG A 611 5.62 -5.01 23.39
CA ARG A 611 4.49 -4.07 23.15
C ARG A 611 4.46 -2.87 24.12
N ASP A 612 5.26 -2.93 25.20
CA ASP A 612 5.47 -1.86 26.17
C ASP A 612 6.33 -0.69 25.61
N GLU A 613 6.97 -0.83 24.44
CA GLU A 613 7.75 0.21 23.75
C GLU A 613 6.95 0.90 22.62
N LEU A 614 5.91 0.24 22.09
CA LEU A 614 4.96 0.83 21.14
C LEU A 614 3.99 1.78 21.85
N TRP A 615 3.48 2.76 21.10
CA TRP A 615 2.47 3.68 21.59
C TRP A 615 1.13 2.97 21.77
N GLU A 616 0.41 3.32 22.84
CA GLU A 616 -0.92 2.77 23.08
C GLU A 616 -1.91 3.35 22.07
N MET A 617 -2.49 2.49 21.24
CA MET A 617 -3.48 2.87 20.23
C MET A 617 -4.92 2.71 20.72
N GLU A 618 -5.76 3.65 20.32
CA GLU A 618 -7.20 3.63 20.54
C GLU A 618 -7.96 4.03 19.27
N GLU A 619 -9.16 3.48 19.09
CA GLU A 619 -10.05 3.84 18.00
C GLU A 619 -11.02 4.93 18.45
N LEU A 620 -10.98 6.07 17.77
CA LEU A 620 -11.81 7.22 18.07
C LEU A 620 -13.28 6.92 17.80
N GLN A 621 -14.14 7.37 18.71
CA GLN A 621 -15.57 7.07 18.65
C GLN A 621 -16.31 8.26 18.04
N VAL A 622 -16.79 8.12 16.80
CA VAL A 622 -17.45 9.23 16.08
C VAL A 622 -18.88 9.41 16.59
N ALA A 623 -19.09 10.46 17.37
CA ALA A 623 -20.41 10.93 17.75
C ALA A 623 -21.20 11.36 16.51
N GLY A 624 -22.43 10.84 16.39
CA GLY A 624 -23.31 11.14 15.25
C GLY A 624 -23.53 9.97 14.30
N THR A 625 -22.84 8.84 14.51
CA THR A 625 -23.08 7.55 13.86
C THR A 625 -23.71 6.53 14.82
N GLU A 626 -24.28 5.43 14.32
CA GLU A 626 -25.05 4.48 15.14
C GLU A 626 -24.18 3.65 16.11
N ASP A 627 -22.93 3.43 15.75
CA ASP A 627 -21.98 2.53 16.40
C ASP A 627 -20.60 3.18 16.67
N GLY A 628 -20.44 4.48 16.37
CA GLY A 628 -19.15 5.17 16.52
C GLY A 628 -18.24 5.06 15.30
N SER A 629 -18.67 4.39 14.23
CA SER A 629 -17.92 4.22 12.98
C SER A 629 -17.73 5.53 12.20
N PHE A 630 -16.74 5.54 11.31
CA PHE A 630 -16.51 6.60 10.34
C PHE A 630 -16.83 6.10 8.92
N PRO A 631 -17.98 6.48 8.32
CA PRO A 631 -18.50 5.84 7.12
C PRO A 631 -17.89 6.41 5.81
N TYR A 632 -16.58 6.65 5.78
CA TYR A 632 -15.84 7.10 4.60
C TYR A 632 -14.58 6.25 4.43
N PHE A 633 -14.05 6.18 3.21
CA PHE A 633 -12.65 5.82 3.04
C PHE A 633 -11.79 6.98 3.55
N VAL A 634 -10.86 6.70 4.46
CA VAL A 634 -9.90 7.70 4.97
C VAL A 634 -8.79 7.86 3.94
N ARG A 635 -8.58 9.06 3.42
CA ARG A 635 -7.64 9.31 2.32
C ARG A 635 -6.34 9.96 2.78
N MET A 636 -6.41 10.90 3.72
CA MET A 636 -5.25 11.57 4.33
C MET A 636 -5.71 12.40 5.55
N PHE A 637 -4.76 13.00 6.27
CA PHE A 637 -5.02 13.98 7.32
C PHE A 637 -4.32 15.31 7.05
N GLY A 638 -4.95 16.40 7.46
CA GLY A 638 -4.38 17.75 7.45
C GLY A 638 -4.42 18.40 8.83
N GLN A 639 -3.66 19.47 9.02
CA GLN A 639 -3.67 20.25 10.26
C GLN A 639 -3.62 21.76 9.96
N ASP A 640 -4.29 22.56 10.81
CA ASP A 640 -4.17 24.02 10.78
C ASP A 640 -3.20 24.57 11.83
N ASP A 641 -2.87 25.85 11.74
CA ASP A 641 -1.94 26.56 12.65
C ASP A 641 -2.40 26.58 14.11
N GLU A 642 -3.66 26.22 14.37
CA GLU A 642 -4.21 26.08 15.72
C GLU A 642 -4.17 24.65 16.25
N GLY A 643 -3.52 23.72 15.52
CA GLY A 643 -3.39 22.32 15.89
C GLY A 643 -4.67 21.50 15.70
N ASN A 644 -5.65 22.01 14.94
CA ASN A 644 -6.86 21.23 14.64
C ASN A 644 -6.57 20.25 13.53
N VAL A 645 -7.00 19.00 13.73
CA VAL A 645 -6.82 17.93 12.77
C VAL A 645 -8.05 17.81 11.87
N TYR A 646 -7.81 17.62 10.58
CA TYR A 646 -8.77 17.42 9.52
C TYR A 646 -8.58 16.04 8.89
N VAL A 647 -9.68 15.40 8.53
CA VAL A 647 -9.74 14.14 7.79
C VAL A 647 -10.13 14.45 6.35
N LEU A 648 -9.30 14.03 5.41
CA LEU A 648 -9.59 14.01 3.99
C LEU A 648 -10.15 12.63 3.65
N ALA A 649 -11.31 12.58 3.00
CA ALA A 649 -12.04 11.33 2.83
C ALA A 649 -12.87 11.33 1.55
N ASN A 650 -13.27 10.15 1.07
CA ASN A 650 -14.27 10.02 0.00
C ASN A 650 -15.19 8.80 0.23
N ARG A 651 -16.20 8.61 -0.63
CA ARG A 651 -17.16 7.48 -0.49
C ARG A 651 -16.92 6.35 -1.49
N GLU A 652 -16.13 6.59 -2.54
CA GLU A 652 -15.92 5.64 -3.64
C GLU A 652 -14.57 4.91 -3.54
N GLY A 653 -13.66 5.33 -2.64
CA GLY A 653 -12.32 4.74 -2.48
C GLY A 653 -11.35 5.02 -3.62
N THR A 654 -11.86 5.38 -4.79
CA THR A 654 -11.15 5.61 -6.06
C THR A 654 -11.21 7.09 -6.50
N PRO A 655 -10.36 7.53 -7.45
CA PRO A 655 -10.40 8.90 -8.01
C PRO A 655 -11.57 9.11 -8.98
N THR A 656 -12.80 8.75 -8.57
CA THR A 656 -14.00 8.92 -9.39
C THR A 656 -15.17 9.54 -8.62
N GLY A 657 -16.02 10.25 -9.35
CA GLY A 657 -17.18 10.94 -8.79
C GLY A 657 -16.83 12.21 -8.00
N ASP A 658 -17.84 12.79 -7.35
CA ASP A 658 -17.71 14.03 -6.56
C ASP A 658 -18.01 13.73 -5.08
N THR A 659 -17.33 12.72 -4.52
CA THR A 659 -17.61 12.20 -3.16
C THR A 659 -16.57 12.59 -2.12
N GLY A 660 -15.52 13.29 -2.54
CA GLY A 660 -14.46 13.81 -1.71
C GLY A 660 -14.94 14.91 -0.77
N ALA A 661 -14.45 14.86 0.46
CA ALA A 661 -14.80 15.78 1.53
C ALA A 661 -13.60 16.07 2.43
N VAL A 662 -13.60 17.28 3.00
CA VAL A 662 -12.69 17.70 4.07
C VAL A 662 -13.51 17.92 5.32
N MET A 663 -13.15 17.22 6.39
CA MET A 663 -13.88 17.25 7.64
C MET A 663 -12.96 17.55 8.81
N ARG A 664 -13.37 18.43 9.72
CA ARG A 664 -12.61 18.76 10.93
C ARG A 664 -13.00 17.84 12.07
N ILE A 665 -12.02 17.34 12.82
CA ILE A 665 -12.24 16.67 14.10
C ILE A 665 -12.56 17.75 15.15
N VAL A 666 -13.73 17.64 15.77
CA VAL A 666 -14.30 18.63 16.69
C VAL A 666 -14.82 17.95 17.97
N PRO A 667 -15.18 18.69 19.03
CA PRO A 667 -15.84 18.10 20.18
C PRO A 667 -17.13 17.34 19.79
N PRO A 668 -17.49 16.24 20.49
CA PRO A 668 -18.58 15.33 20.10
C PRO A 668 -19.97 15.97 19.99
N GLY A 669 -20.17 17.16 20.56
CA GLY A 669 -21.42 17.93 20.43
C GLY A 669 -21.48 18.87 19.22
N GLU A 670 -20.41 18.96 18.43
CA GLU A 670 -20.23 19.93 17.35
C GLU A 670 -20.07 19.28 15.96
N GLY A 671 -20.04 17.94 15.90
CA GLY A 671 -19.99 17.17 14.67
C GLY A 671 -21.35 17.03 13.97
N ASP A 672 -21.30 16.59 12.72
CA ASP A 672 -22.45 16.28 11.89
C ASP A 672 -22.97 14.85 12.17
N SER A 673 -24.19 14.57 11.74
CA SER A 673 -24.71 13.19 11.75
C SER A 673 -24.33 12.53 10.43
N LEU A 674 -23.47 11.51 10.51
CA LEU A 674 -23.02 10.76 9.35
C LEU A 674 -23.83 9.46 9.25
N SER A 675 -24.10 9.04 8.02
CA SER A 675 -24.69 7.72 7.74
C SER A 675 -23.91 7.04 6.63
N MET A 676 -23.97 5.70 6.60
CA MET A 676 -23.59 4.94 5.42
C MET A 676 -24.47 5.36 4.21
N PRO A 677 -23.95 5.31 2.98
CA PRO A 677 -24.75 5.59 1.80
C PRO A 677 -25.91 4.58 1.69
N GLU A 678 -27.13 5.02 1.36
CA GLU A 678 -28.23 4.12 1.05
C GLU A 678 -27.96 3.40 -0.30
N GLY A 679 -27.25 2.27 -0.29
CA GLY A 679 -26.95 1.53 -1.53
C GLY A 679 -25.85 0.45 -1.46
N ALA A 680 -25.07 0.39 -0.39
CA ALA A 680 -24.03 -0.62 -0.11
C ALA A 680 -24.52 -2.08 -0.08
N ALA A 681 -25.83 -2.30 0.06
CA ALA A 681 -26.42 -3.62 -0.17
C ALA A 681 -26.71 -3.79 -1.67
N GLY A 682 -25.77 -4.41 -2.39
CA GLY A 682 -25.87 -4.96 -3.75
C GLY A 682 -27.14 -4.59 -4.52
N THR A 683 -27.02 -3.65 -5.45
CA THR A 683 -28.09 -3.39 -6.41
C THR A 683 -28.18 -4.59 -7.36
N PRO A 684 -29.30 -5.34 -7.43
CA PRO A 684 -29.45 -6.38 -8.44
C PRO A 684 -29.45 -5.69 -9.80
N ALA A 685 -28.60 -6.15 -10.71
CA ALA A 685 -28.56 -5.70 -12.10
C ALA A 685 -29.99 -5.53 -12.65
N GLU A 686 -30.41 -4.29 -12.92
CA GLU A 686 -31.66 -4.05 -13.61
C GLU A 686 -31.57 -4.70 -14.98
N GLU A 687 -32.40 -5.73 -15.20
CA GLU A 687 -32.61 -6.37 -16.50
C GLU A 687 -32.95 -5.28 -17.54
N GLN A 688 -31.96 -4.89 -18.35
CA GLN A 688 -32.24 -4.17 -19.59
C GLN A 688 -32.99 -5.12 -20.53
N GLU A 689 -34.30 -4.89 -20.65
CA GLU A 689 -35.15 -5.51 -21.66
C GLU A 689 -34.52 -5.35 -23.06
N PRO A 690 -34.41 -6.42 -23.86
CA PRO A 690 -33.67 -6.41 -25.11
C PRO A 690 -34.41 -5.63 -26.20
N ASP A 691 -33.71 -4.67 -26.79
CA ASP A 691 -34.20 -3.91 -27.94
C ASP A 691 -34.30 -4.83 -29.19
N GLU A 692 -35.52 -5.18 -29.56
CA GLU A 692 -35.84 -5.98 -30.76
C GLU A 692 -35.56 -5.18 -32.05
N ASN A 693 -34.33 -5.14 -32.57
CA ASN A 693 -34.10 -5.10 -34.03
C ASN A 693 -32.63 -5.23 -34.46
N ALA A 694 -32.14 -6.46 -34.68
CA ALA A 694 -31.18 -6.75 -35.74
C ALA A 694 -31.09 -8.26 -36.00
N THR A 695 -32.03 -8.79 -36.77
CA THR A 695 -31.91 -10.13 -37.33
C THR A 695 -30.99 -10.17 -38.55
N ALA A 696 -30.28 -11.29 -38.66
CA ALA A 696 -29.69 -11.92 -39.83
C ALA A 696 -28.19 -11.63 -40.06
N ASP A 697 -27.29 -12.51 -39.58
CA ASP A 697 -26.89 -13.79 -40.21
C ASP A 697 -26.02 -13.53 -41.45
N THR A 698 -24.70 -13.70 -41.35
CA THR A 698 -24.01 -14.85 -41.96
C THR A 698 -22.57 -15.00 -41.45
N GLN A 699 -22.22 -16.26 -41.15
CA GLN A 699 -20.90 -16.80 -40.83
C GLN A 699 -19.99 -16.90 -42.08
N ASP A 700 -18.66 -16.85 -41.86
CA ASP A 700 -17.55 -17.68 -42.42
C ASP A 700 -17.53 -17.94 -43.95
N GLU A 701 -16.49 -17.69 -44.77
CA GLU A 701 -15.02 -17.67 -44.66
C GLU A 701 -14.41 -16.99 -45.95
N PRO A 702 -13.12 -17.17 -46.34
CA PRO A 702 -11.86 -16.74 -45.74
C PRO A 702 -11.04 -15.84 -46.70
N ILE A 703 -9.98 -15.22 -46.18
CA ILE A 703 -9.04 -14.41 -46.97
C ILE A 703 -8.18 -15.30 -47.88
N ALA A 704 -8.19 -15.00 -49.17
CA ALA A 704 -7.21 -15.50 -50.14
C ALA A 704 -6.16 -14.42 -50.43
N ASP A 705 -4.92 -14.86 -50.25
CA ASP A 705 -3.62 -14.37 -50.73
C ASP A 705 -3.65 -13.59 -52.06
N GLY A 706 -2.83 -12.53 -52.17
CA GLY A 706 -2.45 -12.00 -53.49
C GLY A 706 -2.14 -10.51 -53.58
N ASN A 707 -0.89 -10.16 -53.27
CA ASN A 707 0.00 -9.30 -54.07
C ASN A 707 -0.59 -8.70 -55.37
N GLU A 708 -0.58 -7.36 -55.52
CA GLU A 708 0.03 -6.63 -56.64
C GLU A 708 -0.45 -5.17 -56.77
N THR A 709 0.52 -4.26 -56.62
CA THR A 709 0.84 -3.07 -57.45
C THR A 709 -0.23 -2.23 -58.19
N ALA A 710 0.07 -0.92 -58.18
CA ALA A 710 -0.20 0.11 -59.19
C ALA A 710 -1.58 0.79 -59.11
N ALA A 711 -1.65 2.04 -58.67
CA ALA A 711 -1.28 3.28 -59.41
C ALA A 711 -2.39 3.79 -60.35
N ASN A 712 -2.45 5.13 -60.37
CA ASN A 712 -3.16 6.04 -61.27
C ASN A 712 -4.68 6.21 -61.03
N GLU A 713 -5.06 7.39 -60.54
CA GLU A 713 -5.28 8.61 -61.34
C GLU A 713 -6.31 8.38 -62.44
N THR A 714 -7.47 9.04 -62.36
CA THR A 714 -7.76 10.20 -63.21
C THR A 714 -9.06 10.89 -62.81
N GLU A 715 -8.92 12.19 -62.55
CA GLU A 715 -9.73 13.30 -63.06
C GLU A 715 -11.17 13.05 -63.54
N THR A 716 -12.07 13.92 -63.10
CA THR A 716 -12.84 14.70 -64.08
C THR A 716 -13.29 16.05 -63.50
N GLU A 717 -12.87 17.09 -64.21
CA GLU A 717 -13.31 18.49 -64.13
C GLU A 717 -14.84 18.61 -64.29
N THR A 718 -15.55 19.62 -63.78
CA THR A 718 -15.59 21.00 -64.30
C THR A 718 -16.73 21.72 -63.57
N GLY A 719 -16.60 23.01 -63.31
CA GLY A 719 -17.76 23.82 -62.88
C GLY A 719 -17.41 25.18 -62.27
N THR A 720 -16.85 26.07 -63.08
CA THR A 720 -16.60 27.48 -62.77
C THR A 720 -17.88 28.26 -62.43
N ASN A 721 -17.80 29.16 -61.45
CA ASN A 721 -18.31 30.52 -61.62
C ASN A 721 -17.58 31.55 -60.74
N GLU A 722 -17.15 32.62 -61.39
CA GLU A 722 -16.45 33.81 -60.90
C GLU A 722 -17.36 34.60 -59.90
N THR A 723 -16.91 35.53 -59.04
CA THR A 723 -16.11 36.72 -59.34
C THR A 723 -15.76 37.48 -58.04
N ALA A 724 -14.48 37.86 -57.92
CA ALA A 724 -13.90 39.13 -57.43
C ALA A 724 -14.30 39.75 -56.06
N ALA A 725 -13.29 39.87 -55.18
CA ALA A 725 -12.88 41.15 -54.61
C ALA A 725 -11.35 41.20 -54.47
N ASP A 726 -10.78 42.29 -54.98
CA ASP A 726 -9.37 42.64 -55.15
C ASP A 726 -8.64 42.94 -53.82
N ASP A 727 -7.38 42.54 -53.79
CA ASP A 727 -6.17 43.24 -53.33
C ASP A 727 -6.20 44.12 -52.08
N ASN A 728 -5.36 43.77 -51.09
CA ASN A 728 -4.17 44.58 -50.82
C ASN A 728 -3.06 43.76 -50.11
N GLN A 729 -1.99 43.44 -50.85
CA GLN A 729 -0.69 43.11 -50.27
C GLN A 729 0.04 44.41 -49.91
N THR A 730 0.70 44.44 -48.75
CA THR A 730 2.05 44.99 -48.63
C THR A 730 2.73 44.40 -47.40
N ALA A 731 3.81 43.69 -47.66
CA ALA A 731 4.84 43.31 -46.70
C ALA A 731 5.66 44.55 -46.30
N ASP A 732 6.24 44.55 -45.09
CA ASP A 732 7.66 44.83 -44.88
C ASP A 732 8.07 44.48 -43.43
N ASP A 733 9.06 43.61 -43.37
CA ASP A 733 10.06 43.28 -42.34
C ASP A 733 10.17 44.12 -41.05
N ALA A 734 10.19 43.44 -39.89
CA ALA A 734 11.26 43.47 -38.88
C ALA A 734 11.04 42.38 -37.83
#